data_AF-A0A093RUL7-F1
#
_entry.id   AF-A0A093RUL7-F1
#
_cell.length_a   1.000
_cell.length_b   1.000
_cell.length_c   1.000
_cell.angle_alpha   90.00
_cell.angle_beta   90.00
_cell.angle_gamma   90.00
#
_symmetry.space_group_name_H-M   'P 1'
#
loop_
_entity.id
_entity.type
_entity.pdbx_description
1 polymer ?
#
loop_
_entity_poly.entity_id
_entity_poly.type
_entity_poly.pdbx_seq_one_letter_code
_entity_poly.pdbx_strand_id
1 'polypeptide(L)'
;LAGRKTPLLKGLPATSTVEENTAAGVSVCDFNVTVSPLSSEGVAILPTIVNSNPLTEAFDIESKGGLEYRVVTTGNPVLDYETMPKSFDLHIFVEDTTGRTDLSILTIRVTDKNEHPVFRGNMAIQTLMIYVLEGTRPQCIYQVDAADPENAKLKTNSLLSSFQYSLLPTTVPFLITESGAIFSTKEFDYEKDPHCYFLNVTVTDLDGLNSTKTVNINIININDESPYFTTKQRIYRIPEEQSPGTIVANITAKDPDDEGSPSRLFYSIQSSDRYFSINPLTGVLQVTGRIDRDALPLQLHPNISLIVQVEDSPSNGHASNMEITIIVDDINDNPPECSPSAFRKEVNENTAPGTFLIDLRNYCKDIDVDPSNNQFNFTGLSGFGSNNFILDSTVSGRLVMTGTIDLEDPANPGIEVYTLTVRVQDIAHPNYSNIIYIYIRIKPVNEFFPVFSTLSYIFNVSEITKVGSSIGRVHAIDKDWPPTIITYSIVAGGGTRDYTNIFWISPTKGDVRILARLDYETTQKHIFIVQASDQEKFTTASVTVNVLEVNDEEPICSPNFYSFQIPVSLAVGTNINSFRIECQDRDSDPRSFRYFINEGNENNHFTFSPSAGSNTSRLILASRFDYESGFDTSWIYNLRIYITDDNLLSVRDKTTHLIETGTVTLSIRVIPNPTTAITTTVSSLKFIFTVVTRRENLYSASAWYVPFVVTLGSLLLLGLLGLRGCRLVTWVRTCCPPAGKAHRTPLINAPEKKKPKKDVVVTMTKLNTIFDGEARDP
;
A
#
# COMPACT_ATOMS: atom_id res chain seq x y z
N LEU A 1 76.58 119.13 -77.59
CA LEU A 1 77.66 118.75 -76.64
C LEU A 1 77.08 118.81 -75.24
N ALA A 2 77.13 117.68 -74.53
CA ALA A 2 76.31 117.35 -73.37
C ALA A 2 76.53 118.27 -72.16
N GLY A 3 75.47 118.93 -71.70
CA GLY A 3 75.37 119.48 -70.35
C GLY A 3 74.74 118.44 -69.43
N ARG A 4 75.50 117.95 -68.46
CA ARG A 4 75.08 116.98 -67.43
C ARG A 4 73.82 117.52 -66.70
N LYS A 5 72.65 116.92 -66.90
CA LYS A 5 71.47 117.22 -66.09
C LYS A 5 71.76 116.79 -64.65
N THR A 6 71.81 117.74 -63.72
CA THR A 6 71.76 117.48 -62.26
C THR A 6 70.51 116.66 -61.90
N PRO A 7 70.62 115.50 -61.22
CA PRO A 7 69.43 114.79 -60.74
C PRO A 7 68.66 115.65 -59.73
N LEU A 8 67.32 115.58 -59.76
CA LEU A 8 66.45 116.24 -58.77
C LEU A 8 66.49 115.48 -57.45
N LEU A 9 66.57 114.15 -57.47
CA LEU A 9 66.71 113.32 -56.28
C LEU A 9 68.18 113.26 -55.85
N LYS A 10 68.49 113.81 -54.67
CA LYS A 10 69.85 113.88 -54.12
C LYS A 10 69.92 113.15 -52.79
N GLY A 11 70.86 112.23 -52.68
CA GLY A 11 71.07 111.44 -51.46
C GLY A 11 70.19 110.20 -51.35
N LEU A 12 69.36 109.90 -52.35
CA LEU A 12 68.64 108.63 -52.43
C LEU A 12 69.65 107.49 -52.68
N PRO A 13 69.78 106.51 -51.78
CA PRO A 13 70.70 105.40 -51.98
C PRO A 13 70.19 104.46 -53.08
N ALA A 14 71.10 103.75 -53.74
CA ALA A 14 70.71 102.71 -54.70
C ALA A 14 70.06 101.51 -54.00
N THR A 15 70.48 101.22 -52.77
CA THR A 15 69.99 100.11 -51.96
C THR A 15 69.83 100.52 -50.49
N SER A 16 68.72 100.11 -49.86
CA SER A 16 68.56 100.18 -48.40
C SER A 16 68.09 98.83 -47.84
N THR A 17 68.14 98.66 -46.52
CA THR A 17 67.74 97.43 -45.83
C THR A 17 66.70 97.72 -44.78
N VAL A 18 65.73 96.81 -44.64
CA VAL A 18 64.71 96.83 -43.58
C VAL A 18 64.56 95.42 -43.01
N GLU A 19 64.42 95.30 -41.70
CA GLU A 19 64.15 94.00 -41.06
C GLU A 19 62.71 93.57 -41.37
N GLU A 20 62.46 92.27 -41.49
CA GLU A 20 61.09 91.79 -41.58
C GLU A 20 60.31 92.00 -40.27
N ASN A 21 58.98 91.83 -40.34
CA ASN A 21 58.06 92.06 -39.23
C ASN A 21 58.22 93.46 -38.57
N THR A 22 58.85 94.40 -39.28
CA THR A 22 59.05 95.76 -38.82
C THR A 22 57.70 96.48 -38.72
N ALA A 23 57.48 97.16 -37.59
CA ALA A 23 56.27 97.93 -37.36
C ALA A 23 56.08 99.05 -38.41
N ALA A 24 54.85 99.53 -38.57
CA ALA A 24 54.54 100.66 -39.44
C ALA A 24 55.25 101.96 -38.98
N GLY A 25 55.68 102.79 -39.92
CA GLY A 25 56.30 104.10 -39.71
C GLY A 25 57.83 104.10 -39.51
N VAL A 26 58.50 102.96 -39.71
CA VAL A 26 59.96 102.87 -39.55
C VAL A 26 60.65 103.42 -40.80
N SER A 27 61.57 104.38 -40.61
CA SER A 27 62.32 104.98 -41.72
C SER A 27 63.32 104.00 -42.32
N VAL A 28 63.20 103.75 -43.63
CA VAL A 28 64.10 102.91 -44.43
C VAL A 28 65.27 103.72 -44.98
N CYS A 29 65.02 104.94 -45.46
CA CYS A 29 66.06 105.88 -45.86
C CYS A 29 65.51 107.31 -46.01
N ASP A 30 66.39 108.30 -45.85
CA ASP A 30 66.09 109.71 -46.05
C ASP A 30 66.72 110.22 -47.36
N PHE A 31 66.05 111.09 -48.10
CA PHE A 31 66.55 111.71 -49.33
C PHE A 31 66.03 113.14 -49.52
N ASN A 32 66.75 113.94 -50.30
CA ASN A 32 66.41 115.34 -50.57
C ASN A 32 66.03 115.56 -52.03
N VAL A 33 65.10 116.47 -52.28
CA VAL A 33 64.75 116.95 -53.62
C VAL A 33 65.43 118.29 -53.85
N THR A 34 66.18 118.43 -54.94
CA THR A 34 66.79 119.70 -55.34
C THR A 34 65.98 120.33 -56.46
N VAL A 35 65.59 121.60 -56.28
CA VAL A 35 64.72 122.33 -57.20
C VAL A 35 65.56 123.31 -58.04
N SER A 36 65.16 123.59 -59.28
CA SER A 36 65.92 124.45 -60.19
C SER A 36 66.00 125.89 -59.66
N PRO A 37 67.12 126.63 -59.82
CA PRO A 37 67.28 128.00 -59.31
C PRO A 37 66.36 129.05 -59.97
N LEU A 38 65.57 128.64 -60.97
CA LEU A 38 64.54 129.45 -61.65
C LEU A 38 63.13 129.24 -61.08
N SER A 39 62.94 128.27 -60.18
CA SER A 39 61.66 128.03 -59.52
C SER A 39 61.53 128.96 -58.31
N SER A 40 60.44 129.74 -58.26
CA SER A 40 60.12 130.62 -57.12
C SER A 40 59.19 129.97 -56.10
N GLU A 41 58.57 128.81 -56.41
CA GLU A 41 57.84 127.98 -55.44
C GLU A 41 57.87 126.49 -55.88
N GLY A 42 58.54 125.64 -55.10
CA GLY A 42 58.17 124.24 -54.87
C GLY A 42 58.32 123.17 -55.97
N VAL A 43 58.21 121.93 -55.52
CA VAL A 43 58.08 120.69 -56.31
C VAL A 43 56.63 120.58 -56.82
N ALA A 44 56.42 120.30 -58.12
CA ALA A 44 55.08 120.18 -58.72
C ALA A 44 54.41 118.84 -58.42
N ILE A 45 55.16 117.74 -58.46
CA ILE A 45 54.71 116.41 -58.05
C ILE A 45 55.65 115.94 -56.95
N LEU A 46 55.12 115.86 -55.73
CA LEU A 46 55.84 115.34 -54.57
C LEU A 46 56.42 113.94 -54.89
N PRO A 47 57.59 113.59 -54.35
CA PRO A 47 58.18 112.28 -54.56
C PRO A 47 57.17 111.17 -54.27
N THR A 48 56.81 110.42 -55.31
CA THR A 48 55.80 109.36 -55.22
C THR A 48 56.35 108.08 -55.82
N ILE A 49 55.98 106.94 -55.24
CA ILE A 49 56.31 105.61 -55.77
C ILE A 49 55.37 105.33 -56.93
N VAL A 50 55.87 105.29 -58.16
CA VAL A 50 55.04 105.14 -59.37
C VAL A 50 54.86 103.69 -59.82
N ASN A 51 55.62 102.76 -59.26
CA ASN A 51 55.47 101.31 -59.49
C ASN A 51 54.76 100.62 -58.32
N SER A 52 53.66 101.22 -57.85
CA SER A 52 52.81 100.65 -56.80
C SER A 52 52.20 99.32 -57.28
N ASN A 53 52.51 98.24 -56.57
CA ASN A 53 51.87 96.94 -56.62
C ASN A 53 51.46 96.56 -55.19
N PRO A 54 50.60 95.54 -54.98
CA PRO A 54 50.10 95.20 -53.64
C PRO A 54 51.18 94.90 -52.59
N LEU A 55 52.41 94.59 -53.01
CA LEU A 55 53.54 94.34 -52.11
C LEU A 55 54.44 95.58 -51.91
N THR A 56 54.51 96.50 -52.87
CA THR A 56 55.22 97.78 -52.69
C THR A 56 54.40 98.79 -51.89
N GLU A 57 53.09 98.52 -51.66
CA GLU A 57 52.27 99.20 -50.63
C GLU A 57 52.81 99.01 -49.21
N ALA A 58 53.73 98.05 -48.98
CA ALA A 58 54.47 97.93 -47.73
C ALA A 58 55.37 99.16 -47.43
N PHE A 59 55.57 100.05 -48.41
CA PHE A 59 56.39 101.26 -48.30
C PHE A 59 55.63 102.51 -48.74
N ASP A 60 55.85 103.62 -48.05
CA ASP A 60 55.31 104.93 -48.40
C ASP A 60 56.39 106.02 -48.27
N ILE A 61 56.16 107.19 -48.85
CA ILE A 61 57.06 108.34 -48.78
C ILE A 61 56.44 109.43 -47.90
N GLU A 62 57.08 109.70 -46.77
CA GLU A 62 56.70 110.78 -45.86
C GLU A 62 57.59 112.01 -46.03
N SER A 63 57.02 113.20 -45.90
CA SER A 63 57.80 114.45 -45.84
C SER A 63 58.34 114.70 -44.43
N LYS A 64 59.64 115.02 -44.31
CA LYS A 64 60.26 115.46 -43.04
C LYS A 64 60.19 116.98 -42.85
N GLY A 65 59.65 117.72 -43.83
CA GLY A 65 59.59 119.17 -43.85
C GLY A 65 60.56 119.79 -44.86
N GLY A 66 60.12 120.83 -45.57
CA GLY A 66 60.90 121.45 -46.64
C GLY A 66 61.04 120.53 -47.87
N LEU A 67 62.27 120.30 -48.32
CA LEU A 67 62.58 119.46 -49.49
C LEU A 67 63.18 118.09 -49.09
N GLU A 68 63.02 117.68 -47.83
CA GLU A 68 63.53 116.43 -47.27
C GLU A 68 62.39 115.41 -47.09
N TYR A 69 62.60 114.18 -47.55
CA TYR A 69 61.62 113.09 -47.57
C TYR A 69 62.27 111.82 -47.02
N ARG A 70 61.43 110.88 -46.57
CA ARG A 70 61.87 109.56 -46.12
C ARG A 70 60.94 108.48 -46.65
N VAL A 71 61.51 107.32 -46.96
CA VAL A 71 60.74 106.12 -47.24
C VAL A 71 60.48 105.42 -45.91
N VAL A 72 59.23 105.11 -45.60
CA VAL A 72 58.81 104.41 -44.37
C VAL A 72 58.08 103.12 -44.67
N THR A 73 58.09 102.17 -43.74
CA THR A 73 57.22 100.98 -43.78
C THR A 73 55.77 101.35 -43.46
N THR A 74 54.80 100.73 -44.12
CA THR A 74 53.36 100.94 -43.83
C THR A 74 52.77 99.87 -42.89
N GLY A 75 53.44 98.71 -42.79
CA GLY A 75 52.93 97.54 -42.08
C GLY A 75 51.78 96.82 -42.80
N ASN A 76 51.43 97.22 -44.03
CA ASN A 76 50.39 96.57 -44.82
C ASN A 76 50.78 96.49 -46.32
N PRO A 77 51.14 95.30 -46.83
CA PRO A 77 51.26 94.03 -46.11
C PRO A 77 52.48 94.04 -45.16
N VAL A 78 52.42 93.26 -44.06
CA VAL A 78 53.58 93.08 -43.15
C VAL A 78 54.70 92.41 -43.94
N LEU A 79 55.91 92.97 -43.88
CA LEU A 79 57.07 92.40 -44.54
C LEU A 79 57.42 91.06 -43.87
N ASP A 80 57.17 89.96 -44.56
CA ASP A 80 57.48 88.59 -44.13
C ASP A 80 58.53 88.04 -45.12
N TYR A 81 59.74 87.78 -44.65
CA TYR A 81 60.89 87.41 -45.48
C TYR A 81 60.75 85.99 -46.07
N GLU A 82 60.03 85.10 -45.39
CA GLU A 82 59.81 83.70 -45.76
C GLU A 82 58.83 83.60 -46.93
N THR A 83 57.77 84.41 -46.91
CA THR A 83 56.64 84.34 -47.84
C THR A 83 56.67 85.43 -48.92
N MET A 84 57.35 86.55 -48.71
CA MET A 84 57.39 87.69 -49.65
C MET A 84 58.72 87.78 -50.44
N PRO A 85 58.79 88.63 -51.48
CA PRO A 85 60.05 88.92 -52.17
C PRO A 85 61.10 89.52 -51.22
N LYS A 86 62.33 89.00 -51.29
CA LYS A 86 63.46 89.46 -50.47
C LYS A 86 63.98 90.86 -50.82
N SER A 87 63.51 91.41 -51.95
CA SER A 87 63.86 92.74 -52.39
C SER A 87 62.73 93.39 -53.16
N PHE A 88 62.52 94.67 -52.91
CA PHE A 88 61.51 95.52 -53.55
C PHE A 88 62.22 96.67 -54.26
N ASP A 89 62.00 96.80 -55.57
CA ASP A 89 62.46 97.98 -56.30
C ASP A 89 61.37 99.03 -56.26
N LEU A 90 61.66 100.20 -55.68
CA LEU A 90 60.75 101.34 -55.64
C LEU A 90 61.18 102.38 -56.67
N HIS A 91 60.31 102.67 -57.62
CA HIS A 91 60.51 103.68 -58.64
C HIS A 91 59.99 105.02 -58.11
N ILE A 92 60.89 105.87 -57.63
CA ILE A 92 60.56 107.16 -57.03
C ILE A 92 60.63 108.23 -58.12
N PHE A 93 59.47 108.82 -58.42
CA PHE A 93 59.31 109.87 -59.42
C PHE A 93 59.08 111.22 -58.75
N VAL A 94 59.73 112.27 -59.26
CA VAL A 94 59.53 113.65 -58.81
C VAL A 94 59.54 114.61 -59.99
N GLU A 95 58.70 115.65 -59.92
CA GLU A 95 58.63 116.72 -60.93
C GLU A 95 58.70 118.11 -60.29
N ASP A 96 59.54 118.99 -60.83
CA ASP A 96 59.65 120.41 -60.45
C ASP A 96 58.60 121.26 -61.19
N THR A 97 58.18 122.42 -60.66
CA THR A 97 57.26 123.39 -61.30
C THR A 97 57.72 123.94 -62.64
N THR A 98 58.99 123.72 -62.99
CA THR A 98 59.55 124.01 -64.31
C THR A 98 59.38 122.87 -65.33
N GLY A 99 58.72 121.76 -64.95
CA GLY A 99 58.48 120.59 -65.80
C GLY A 99 59.70 119.65 -65.93
N ARG A 100 60.70 119.80 -65.06
CA ARG A 100 61.84 118.87 -65.00
C ARG A 100 61.45 117.67 -64.16
N THR A 101 61.65 116.47 -64.71
CA THR A 101 61.38 115.21 -64.03
C THR A 101 62.66 114.45 -63.70
N ASP A 102 62.61 113.64 -62.65
CA ASP A 102 63.65 112.68 -62.28
C ASP A 102 62.99 111.39 -61.78
N LEU A 103 63.57 110.25 -62.15
CA LEU A 103 63.11 108.92 -61.79
C LEU A 103 64.31 108.13 -61.30
N SER A 104 64.32 107.76 -60.03
CA SER A 104 65.36 106.93 -59.43
C SER A 104 64.76 105.65 -58.85
N ILE A 105 65.54 104.57 -58.90
CA ILE A 105 65.13 103.27 -58.36
C ILE A 105 65.85 103.07 -57.02
N LEU A 106 65.08 102.83 -55.96
CA LEU A 106 65.56 102.41 -54.65
C LEU A 106 65.25 100.92 -54.47
N THR A 107 66.27 100.08 -54.38
CA THR A 107 66.08 98.66 -54.04
C THR A 107 66.12 98.48 -52.53
N ILE A 108 64.99 98.15 -51.91
CA ILE A 108 64.91 97.78 -50.50
C ILE A 108 65.13 96.28 -50.38
N ARG A 109 66.13 95.85 -49.60
CA ARG A 109 66.34 94.45 -49.24
C ARG A 109 65.75 94.18 -47.87
N VAL A 110 64.90 93.17 -47.77
CA VAL A 110 64.40 92.70 -46.48
C VAL A 110 65.48 91.82 -45.84
N THR A 111 65.81 92.07 -44.58
CA THR A 111 66.68 91.22 -43.77
C THR A 111 65.84 90.34 -42.87
N ASP A 112 66.19 89.06 -42.88
CA ASP A 112 65.62 87.97 -42.08
C ASP A 112 65.80 88.22 -40.57
N LYS A 113 64.78 87.89 -39.79
CA LYS A 113 64.77 87.94 -38.33
C LYS A 113 64.17 86.65 -37.77
N ASN A 114 64.98 85.93 -37.01
CA ASN A 114 64.59 84.70 -36.33
C ASN A 114 63.27 84.83 -35.54
N GLU A 115 62.29 84.01 -35.92
CA GLU A 115 60.96 83.87 -35.36
C GLU A 115 60.86 82.65 -34.42
N HIS A 116 59.74 82.48 -33.73
CA HIS A 116 59.54 81.33 -32.86
C HIS A 116 59.31 80.04 -33.68
N PRO A 117 59.84 78.88 -33.24
CA PRO A 117 59.55 77.61 -33.89
C PRO A 117 58.06 77.28 -33.81
N VAL A 118 57.48 76.74 -34.89
CA VAL A 118 56.05 76.45 -34.99
C VAL A 118 55.79 74.95 -35.06
N PHE A 119 54.88 74.44 -34.22
CA PHE A 119 54.40 73.06 -34.32
C PHE A 119 53.61 72.86 -35.61
N ARG A 120 53.75 71.70 -36.23
CA ARG A 120 53.05 71.31 -37.46
C ARG A 120 52.05 70.18 -37.21
N GLY A 121 51.23 69.91 -38.23
CA GLY A 121 50.21 68.87 -38.20
C GLY A 121 49.16 69.10 -37.10
N ASN A 122 48.76 68.02 -36.43
CA ASN A 122 47.66 68.06 -35.45
C ASN A 122 47.97 68.94 -34.23
N MET A 123 49.24 69.05 -33.83
CA MET A 123 49.66 69.87 -32.69
C MET A 123 49.61 71.39 -32.96
N ALA A 124 49.59 71.80 -34.24
CA ALA A 124 49.53 73.21 -34.61
C ALA A 124 48.18 73.83 -34.19
N ILE A 125 47.10 73.08 -34.40
CA ILE A 125 45.72 73.59 -34.37
C ILE A 125 44.99 73.25 -33.06
N GLN A 126 45.34 72.14 -32.40
CA GLN A 126 44.61 71.65 -31.22
C GLN A 126 45.51 70.93 -30.19
N THR A 127 44.98 70.72 -28.98
CA THR A 127 45.58 69.85 -27.96
C THR A 127 45.63 68.41 -28.48
N LEU A 128 46.81 67.78 -28.41
CA LEU A 128 46.98 66.41 -28.87
C LEU A 128 46.50 65.41 -27.81
N MET A 129 45.64 64.47 -28.20
CA MET A 129 45.20 63.34 -27.38
C MET A 129 45.86 62.06 -27.92
N ILE A 130 46.67 61.41 -27.09
CA ILE A 130 47.33 60.13 -27.41
C ILE A 130 46.68 59.05 -26.56
N TYR A 131 46.41 57.89 -27.17
CA TYR A 131 45.88 56.72 -26.49
C TYR A 131 46.94 55.62 -26.49
N VAL A 132 47.29 55.13 -25.31
CA VAL A 132 48.27 54.05 -25.12
C VAL A 132 47.55 52.89 -24.45
N LEU A 133 47.52 51.73 -25.08
CA LEU A 133 47.00 50.52 -24.44
C LEU A 133 47.94 50.13 -23.29
N GLU A 134 47.39 49.72 -22.16
CA GLU A 134 48.20 49.12 -21.10
C GLU A 134 48.85 47.80 -21.57
N GLY A 135 49.83 47.29 -20.82
CA GLY A 135 50.61 46.12 -21.22
C GLY A 135 51.49 46.34 -22.47
N THR A 136 51.43 47.53 -23.09
CA THR A 136 52.30 47.84 -24.23
C THR A 136 53.72 48.09 -23.76
N ARG A 137 54.66 47.35 -24.35
CA ARG A 137 56.09 47.53 -24.08
C ARG A 137 56.52 48.97 -24.42
N PRO A 138 57.51 49.53 -23.70
CA PRO A 138 58.08 50.84 -23.96
C PRO A 138 58.36 51.08 -25.46
N GLN A 139 57.71 52.08 -26.05
CA GLN A 139 57.80 52.37 -27.48
C GLN A 139 57.57 53.85 -27.78
N CYS A 140 57.86 54.25 -29.03
CA CYS A 140 57.52 55.57 -29.53
C CYS A 140 56.01 55.68 -29.69
N ILE A 141 55.40 56.65 -29.00
CA ILE A 141 53.95 56.87 -29.01
C ILE A 141 53.55 58.05 -29.91
N TYR A 142 54.47 59.00 -30.15
CA TYR A 142 54.22 60.13 -31.04
C TYR A 142 55.52 60.78 -31.50
N GLN A 143 55.55 61.24 -32.75
CA GLN A 143 56.65 62.02 -33.32
C GLN A 143 56.23 63.48 -33.41
N VAL A 144 56.90 64.36 -32.64
CA VAL A 144 56.68 65.80 -32.71
C VAL A 144 57.23 66.30 -34.05
N ASP A 145 56.39 67.03 -34.77
CA ASP A 145 56.75 67.73 -36.00
C ASP A 145 56.69 69.24 -35.70
N ALA A 146 57.85 69.89 -35.81
CA ALA A 146 58.02 71.31 -35.61
C ALA A 146 58.97 71.84 -36.67
N ALA A 147 58.79 73.11 -37.03
CA ALA A 147 59.65 73.76 -38.00
C ALA A 147 59.83 75.23 -37.67
N ASP A 148 61.01 75.72 -38.03
CA ASP A 148 61.31 77.14 -38.07
C ASP A 148 60.83 77.69 -39.39
N PRO A 149 60.13 78.85 -39.38
CA PRO A 149 59.81 79.60 -40.60
C PRO A 149 61.01 79.75 -41.54
N GLU A 150 62.19 80.08 -41.01
CA GLU A 150 63.45 80.40 -41.70
C GLU A 150 64.01 79.17 -42.43
N ASN A 151 63.84 77.99 -41.84
CA ASN A 151 64.38 76.73 -42.35
C ASN A 151 63.42 75.96 -43.28
N ALA A 152 62.21 76.49 -43.54
CA ALA A 152 61.18 75.78 -44.30
C ALA A 152 61.59 75.39 -45.75
N LYS A 153 62.64 76.01 -46.32
CA LYS A 153 63.14 75.74 -47.70
C LYS A 153 64.29 74.74 -47.80
N LEU A 154 64.92 74.30 -46.71
CA LEU A 154 66.03 73.33 -46.74
C LEU A 154 65.51 71.88 -46.65
N LYS A 155 64.73 71.44 -47.66
CA LYS A 155 64.27 70.04 -47.80
C LYS A 155 65.28 69.12 -48.50
N THR A 156 66.57 69.35 -48.37
CA THR A 156 67.58 68.47 -48.97
C THR A 156 68.78 68.30 -48.08
N ASN A 157 68.90 67.08 -47.56
CA ASN A 157 70.04 66.46 -46.90
C ASN A 157 70.13 66.68 -45.39
N SER A 158 69.69 65.62 -44.69
CA SER A 158 69.97 65.29 -43.31
C SER A 158 71.32 65.82 -42.82
N LEU A 159 71.31 66.52 -41.68
CA LEU A 159 72.08 66.22 -40.48
C LEU A 159 71.81 67.32 -39.44
N LEU A 160 71.42 66.89 -38.24
CA LEU A 160 71.23 67.63 -36.98
C LEU A 160 69.88 68.36 -36.83
N SER A 161 69.12 67.90 -35.85
CA SER A 161 67.95 68.57 -35.27
C SER A 161 68.31 70.00 -34.88
N SER A 162 67.75 70.99 -35.58
CA SER A 162 67.88 72.42 -35.27
C SER A 162 67.08 72.83 -34.02
N PHE A 163 66.45 71.88 -33.33
CA PHE A 163 65.60 72.12 -32.18
C PHE A 163 66.05 71.31 -30.96
N GLN A 164 65.98 71.96 -29.79
CA GLN A 164 66.02 71.30 -28.50
C GLN A 164 64.59 71.02 -28.03
N TYR A 165 64.29 69.74 -27.79
CA TYR A 165 63.01 69.31 -27.27
C TYR A 165 63.06 69.11 -25.75
N SER A 166 62.03 69.55 -25.05
CA SER A 166 61.86 69.27 -23.63
C SER A 166 60.41 68.90 -23.30
N LEU A 167 60.25 68.03 -22.30
CA LEU A 167 58.97 67.50 -21.86
C LEU A 167 58.82 67.74 -20.36
N LEU A 168 57.70 68.34 -19.94
CA LEU A 168 57.39 68.62 -18.54
C LEU A 168 56.04 68.04 -18.13
N PRO A 169 55.90 67.53 -16.89
CA PRO A 169 56.95 67.35 -15.88
C PRO A 169 57.90 66.18 -16.21
N THR A 170 59.16 66.22 -15.77
CA THR A 170 60.15 65.15 -16.04
C THR A 170 60.00 63.91 -15.12
N THR A 171 59.10 63.97 -14.15
CA THR A 171 58.84 62.89 -13.18
C THR A 171 57.86 61.83 -13.69
N VAL A 172 57.25 62.06 -14.85
CA VAL A 172 56.30 61.13 -15.48
C VAL A 172 57.05 60.11 -16.34
N PRO A 173 56.46 58.93 -16.60
CA PRO A 173 57.09 57.84 -17.34
C PRO A 173 57.14 58.07 -18.86
N PHE A 174 57.48 59.28 -19.29
CA PHE A 174 57.61 59.66 -20.69
C PHE A 174 58.91 60.42 -20.92
N LEU A 175 59.56 60.15 -22.05
CA LEU A 175 60.78 60.82 -22.48
C LEU A 175 60.58 61.36 -23.88
N ILE A 176 61.13 62.54 -24.16
CA ILE A 176 61.28 63.04 -25.52
C ILE A 176 62.75 62.94 -25.94
N THR A 177 63.02 62.37 -27.12
CA THR A 177 64.37 62.29 -27.68
C THR A 177 64.76 63.59 -28.36
N GLU A 178 66.05 63.74 -28.67
CA GLU A 178 66.58 64.85 -29.48
C GLU A 178 65.95 64.92 -30.88
N SER A 179 65.41 63.80 -31.39
CA SER A 179 64.67 63.76 -32.65
C SER A 179 63.21 64.20 -32.52
N GLY A 180 62.72 64.58 -31.34
CA GLY A 180 61.33 64.94 -31.09
C GLY A 180 60.38 63.74 -30.94
N ALA A 181 60.89 62.52 -30.79
CA ALA A 181 60.06 61.35 -30.58
C ALA A 181 59.74 61.18 -29.08
N ILE A 182 58.46 61.07 -28.75
CA ILE A 182 57.98 60.81 -27.39
C ILE A 182 57.89 59.29 -27.20
N PHE A 183 58.58 58.78 -26.19
CA PHE A 183 58.59 57.37 -25.79
C PHE A 183 57.92 57.18 -24.44
N SER A 184 57.17 56.10 -24.29
CA SER A 184 56.89 55.54 -22.96
C SER A 184 58.16 54.92 -22.39
N THR A 185 58.41 55.10 -21.10
CA THR A 185 59.61 54.56 -20.43
C THR A 185 59.34 53.28 -19.64
N LYS A 186 58.06 52.95 -19.43
CA LYS A 186 57.61 51.71 -18.81
C LYS A 186 56.39 51.15 -19.52
N GLU A 187 56.08 49.91 -19.17
CA GLU A 187 54.79 49.29 -19.41
C GLU A 187 53.80 49.83 -18.38
N PHE A 188 52.62 50.26 -18.84
CA PHE A 188 51.56 50.79 -17.99
C PHE A 188 50.64 49.65 -17.53
N ASP A 189 50.18 49.77 -16.30
CA ASP A 189 49.20 48.88 -15.63
C ASP A 189 48.07 49.80 -15.18
N TYR A 190 46.93 49.75 -15.86
CA TYR A 190 45.83 50.68 -15.72
C TYR A 190 45.27 50.67 -14.30
N GLU A 191 45.22 49.52 -13.66
CA GLU A 191 44.65 49.30 -12.32
C GLU A 191 45.55 49.87 -11.22
N LYS A 192 46.85 50.02 -11.48
CA LYS A 192 47.83 50.54 -10.51
C LYS A 192 48.36 51.94 -10.83
N ASP A 193 48.39 52.32 -12.11
CA ASP A 193 48.94 53.58 -12.59
C ASP A 193 47.88 54.67 -12.82
N PRO A 194 48.26 55.96 -12.89
CA PRO A 194 47.34 57.00 -13.33
C PRO A 194 46.80 56.77 -14.75
N HIS A 195 45.48 56.87 -14.92
CA HIS A 195 44.81 56.62 -16.21
C HIS A 195 45.05 57.73 -17.25
N CYS A 196 45.51 58.92 -16.82
CA CYS A 196 45.81 60.03 -17.72
C CYS A 196 47.03 60.85 -17.27
N TYR A 197 47.79 61.36 -18.24
CA TYR A 197 48.97 62.20 -18.02
C TYR A 197 48.91 63.46 -18.88
N PHE A 198 49.08 64.62 -18.24
CA PHE A 198 49.14 65.92 -18.90
C PHE A 198 50.59 66.38 -19.02
N LEU A 199 51.07 66.51 -20.26
CA LEU A 199 52.45 66.84 -20.57
C LEU A 199 52.53 68.13 -21.38
N ASN A 200 53.53 68.96 -21.13
CA ASN A 200 53.85 70.12 -21.95
C ASN A 200 55.12 69.83 -22.74
N VAL A 201 55.01 69.83 -24.07
CA VAL A 201 56.11 69.70 -25.01
C VAL A 201 56.57 71.11 -25.38
N THR A 202 57.84 71.42 -25.14
CA THR A 202 58.46 72.68 -25.54
C THR A 202 59.54 72.41 -26.58
N VAL A 203 59.46 73.13 -27.70
CA VAL A 203 60.46 73.12 -28.78
C VAL A 203 61.19 74.46 -28.72
N THR A 204 62.51 74.42 -28.65
CA THR A 204 63.39 75.60 -28.63
C THR A 204 64.32 75.57 -29.83
N ASP A 205 64.46 76.67 -30.55
CA ASP A 205 65.44 76.82 -31.63
C ASP A 205 66.88 76.98 -31.08
N LEU A 206 67.85 77.21 -31.98
CA LEU A 206 69.26 77.41 -31.59
C LEU A 206 69.54 78.78 -30.94
N ASP A 207 68.71 79.78 -31.24
CA ASP A 207 68.85 81.16 -30.76
C ASP A 207 68.09 81.41 -29.44
N GLY A 208 67.36 80.41 -28.96
CA GLY A 208 66.71 80.35 -27.66
C GLY A 208 65.21 80.71 -27.66
N LEU A 209 64.57 80.94 -28.81
CA LEU A 209 63.12 81.12 -28.88
C LEU A 209 62.43 79.77 -28.76
N ASN A 210 61.30 79.75 -28.05
CA ASN A 210 60.58 78.51 -27.79
C ASN A 210 59.08 78.63 -28.01
N SER A 211 58.46 77.47 -28.21
CA SER A 211 57.02 77.27 -28.31
C SER A 211 56.62 76.05 -27.50
N THR A 212 55.50 76.15 -26.77
CA THR A 212 55.00 75.07 -25.90
C THR A 212 53.58 74.67 -26.28
N LYS A 213 53.30 73.36 -26.30
CA LYS A 213 51.96 72.78 -26.49
C LYS A 213 51.70 71.65 -25.49
N THR A 214 50.43 71.51 -25.10
CA THR A 214 49.99 70.44 -24.18
C THR A 214 49.60 69.18 -24.95
N VAL A 215 49.99 68.04 -24.40
CA VAL A 215 49.68 66.69 -24.84
C VAL A 215 49.00 65.97 -23.68
N ASN A 216 47.85 65.39 -23.94
CA ASN A 216 47.18 64.51 -23.00
C ASN A 216 47.36 63.06 -23.46
N ILE A 217 47.92 62.23 -22.59
CA ILE A 217 48.09 60.81 -22.83
C ILE A 217 47.08 60.08 -21.94
N ASN A 218 46.13 59.40 -22.55
CA ASN A 218 45.21 58.51 -21.84
C ASN A 218 45.70 57.07 -21.98
N ILE A 219 45.80 56.38 -20.86
CA ILE A 219 45.97 54.93 -20.85
C ILE A 219 44.60 54.32 -21.13
N ILE A 220 44.56 53.32 -22.00
CA ILE A 220 43.34 52.58 -22.32
C ILE A 220 43.43 51.25 -21.60
N ASN A 221 42.47 51.01 -20.71
CA ASN A 221 42.29 49.71 -20.07
C ASN A 221 42.02 48.63 -21.13
N ILE A 222 42.66 47.48 -20.96
CA ILE A 222 42.35 46.24 -21.66
C ILE A 222 41.87 45.22 -20.64
N ASN A 223 41.04 44.27 -21.07
CA ASN A 223 40.66 43.16 -20.19
C ASN A 223 41.83 42.18 -20.06
N ASP A 224 42.70 42.38 -19.07
CA ASP A 224 43.81 41.49 -18.73
C ASP A 224 43.79 40.99 -17.27
N GLU A 225 42.91 41.50 -16.43
CA GLU A 225 42.63 40.94 -15.12
C GLU A 225 41.49 39.93 -15.17
N SER A 226 41.38 39.11 -14.13
CA SER A 226 40.31 38.11 -14.03
C SER A 226 39.35 38.47 -12.91
N PRO A 227 38.04 38.25 -13.08
CA PRO A 227 37.08 38.53 -12.02
C PRO A 227 37.36 37.62 -10.82
N TYR A 228 37.13 38.10 -9.61
CA TYR A 228 37.30 37.32 -8.38
C TYR A 228 36.09 37.42 -7.46
N PHE A 229 35.76 36.31 -6.80
CA PHE A 229 34.66 36.28 -5.83
C PHE A 229 35.03 37.06 -4.56
N THR A 230 34.17 38.01 -4.19
CA THR A 230 34.25 38.70 -2.89
C THR A 230 33.50 37.95 -1.79
N THR A 231 32.55 37.09 -2.18
CA THR A 231 31.87 36.17 -1.27
C THR A 231 32.84 35.15 -0.68
N LYS A 232 32.93 35.11 0.65
CA LYS A 232 33.79 34.18 1.38
C LYS A 232 33.08 32.88 1.78
N GLN A 233 31.76 32.93 1.98
CA GLN A 233 30.98 31.79 2.44
C GLN A 233 30.86 30.72 1.34
N ARG A 234 31.22 29.49 1.69
CA ARG A 234 31.20 28.32 0.80
C ARG A 234 30.11 27.31 1.13
N ILE A 235 29.60 27.34 2.37
CA ILE A 235 28.60 26.39 2.85
C ILE A 235 27.31 27.13 3.17
N TYR A 236 26.21 26.67 2.59
CA TYR A 236 24.86 27.18 2.84
C TYR A 236 23.99 26.05 3.36
N ARG A 237 23.02 26.37 4.22
CA ARG A 237 22.03 25.42 4.73
C ARG A 237 20.65 25.92 4.37
N ILE A 238 19.83 25.06 3.81
CA ILE A 238 18.43 25.35 3.53
C ILE A 238 17.58 24.16 3.96
N PRO A 239 16.38 24.39 4.51
CA PRO A 239 15.41 23.31 4.64
C PRO A 239 15.03 22.79 3.25
N GLU A 240 14.55 21.57 3.18
CA GLU A 240 13.88 21.05 1.99
C GLU A 240 12.52 21.72 1.73
N GLU A 241 11.82 21.27 0.68
CA GLU A 241 10.48 21.76 0.27
C GLU A 241 10.37 23.29 0.10
N GLN A 242 11.50 23.96 -0.15
CA GLN A 242 11.49 25.38 -0.45
C GLN A 242 10.78 25.65 -1.76
N SER A 243 9.93 26.68 -1.76
CA SER A 243 9.23 27.10 -2.96
C SER A 243 10.23 27.58 -4.03
N PRO A 244 10.00 27.28 -5.32
CA PRO A 244 10.79 27.86 -6.39
C PRO A 244 10.82 29.39 -6.32
N GLY A 245 12.01 29.97 -6.50
CA GLY A 245 12.30 31.40 -6.30
C GLY A 245 12.85 31.77 -4.92
N THR A 246 12.91 30.82 -3.98
CA THR A 246 13.54 31.05 -2.67
C THR A 246 15.04 31.33 -2.85
N ILE A 247 15.51 32.44 -2.26
CA ILE A 247 16.91 32.87 -2.35
C ILE A 247 17.75 32.07 -1.34
N VAL A 248 18.79 31.40 -1.84
CA VAL A 248 19.76 30.63 -1.05
C VAL A 248 20.93 31.51 -0.64
N ALA A 249 21.48 32.25 -1.60
CA ALA A 249 22.67 33.06 -1.41
C ALA A 249 22.71 34.21 -2.42
N ASN A 250 23.44 35.27 -2.07
CA ASN A 250 23.79 36.34 -3.01
C ASN A 250 25.29 36.29 -3.29
N ILE A 251 25.67 35.72 -4.43
CA ILE A 251 27.06 35.53 -4.82
C ILE A 251 27.57 36.82 -5.47
N THR A 252 28.67 37.33 -4.96
CA THR A 252 29.26 38.60 -5.40
C THR A 252 30.72 38.41 -5.80
N ALA A 253 31.08 39.08 -6.88
CA ALA A 253 32.41 39.14 -7.47
C ALA A 253 32.74 40.57 -7.91
N LYS A 254 34.03 40.81 -8.20
CA LYS A 254 34.56 42.08 -8.72
C LYS A 254 35.59 41.79 -9.79
N ASP A 255 35.66 42.65 -10.79
CA ASP A 255 36.76 42.71 -11.72
C ASP A 255 37.63 43.93 -11.42
N PRO A 256 38.96 43.81 -11.36
CA PRO A 256 39.85 44.97 -11.33
C PRO A 256 39.70 45.91 -12.54
N ASP A 257 39.36 45.38 -13.72
CA ASP A 257 39.25 46.15 -14.98
C ASP A 257 38.03 47.10 -15.00
N ASP A 258 37.16 47.01 -14.00
CA ASP A 258 35.95 47.82 -13.91
C ASP A 258 36.21 49.21 -13.30
N GLU A 259 35.99 50.27 -14.09
CA GLU A 259 36.07 51.69 -13.72
C GLU A 259 34.95 52.17 -12.77
N GLY A 260 34.48 51.35 -11.83
CA GLY A 260 33.44 51.72 -10.88
C GLY A 260 32.02 51.79 -11.46
N SER A 261 31.82 51.41 -12.73
CA SER A 261 30.50 51.01 -13.23
C SER A 261 30.07 49.67 -12.63
N PRO A 262 28.76 49.36 -12.54
CA PRO A 262 28.33 48.00 -12.23
C PRO A 262 28.90 47.09 -13.32
N SER A 263 29.87 46.29 -12.90
CA SER A 263 30.56 45.32 -13.70
C SER A 263 29.57 44.46 -14.48
N ARG A 264 29.81 44.26 -15.78
CA ARG A 264 29.01 43.30 -16.57
C ARG A 264 29.50 41.89 -16.29
N LEU A 265 29.55 41.51 -15.01
CA LEU A 265 29.85 40.15 -14.60
C LEU A 265 28.66 39.25 -14.89
N PHE A 266 28.94 38.15 -15.58
CA PHE A 266 27.98 37.11 -15.91
C PHE A 266 28.18 35.92 -14.99
N TYR A 267 27.18 35.64 -14.17
CA TYR A 267 27.18 34.50 -13.25
C TYR A 267 26.52 33.30 -13.91
N SER A 268 27.12 32.13 -13.76
CA SER A 268 26.54 30.87 -14.25
C SER A 268 26.87 29.71 -13.30
N ILE A 269 26.14 28.61 -13.42
CA ILE A 269 26.47 27.34 -12.77
C ILE A 269 27.06 26.46 -13.86
N GLN A 270 28.29 25.99 -13.67
CA GLN A 270 29.06 25.31 -14.72
C GLN A 270 28.35 24.04 -15.23
N SER A 271 27.69 23.32 -14.32
CA SER A 271 26.87 22.15 -14.63
C SER A 271 25.41 22.50 -14.39
N SER A 272 24.53 22.16 -15.34
CA SER A 272 23.09 22.32 -15.15
C SER A 272 22.65 21.53 -13.92
N ASP A 273 22.07 22.22 -12.95
CA ASP A 273 21.51 21.63 -11.75
C ASP A 273 19.97 21.70 -11.80
N ARG A 274 19.31 20.69 -11.23
CA ARG A 274 17.84 20.59 -11.24
C ARG A 274 17.17 21.33 -10.08
N TYR A 275 17.93 21.65 -9.04
CA TYR A 275 17.45 22.23 -7.79
C TYR A 275 17.71 23.73 -7.74
N PHE A 276 18.82 24.20 -8.33
CA PHE A 276 19.24 25.61 -8.24
C PHE A 276 19.44 26.27 -9.59
N SER A 277 19.23 27.59 -9.60
CA SER A 277 19.60 28.49 -10.69
C SER A 277 20.24 29.74 -10.14
N ILE A 278 21.17 30.35 -10.88
CA ILE A 278 21.75 31.63 -10.54
C ILE A 278 21.31 32.69 -11.55
N ASN A 279 20.92 33.86 -11.05
CA ASN A 279 20.61 34.98 -11.92
C ASN A 279 21.91 35.54 -12.53
N PRO A 280 22.02 35.58 -13.87
CA PRO A 280 23.29 35.87 -14.53
C PRO A 280 23.78 37.29 -14.35
N LEU A 281 22.92 38.25 -13.97
CA LEU A 281 23.30 39.66 -13.83
C LEU A 281 23.47 40.09 -12.37
N THR A 282 22.91 39.33 -11.42
CA THR A 282 22.87 39.74 -10.00
C THR A 282 23.61 38.78 -9.08
N GLY A 283 23.93 37.57 -9.54
CA GLY A 283 24.57 36.55 -8.71
C GLY A 283 23.65 35.94 -7.65
N VAL A 284 22.34 36.24 -7.69
CA VAL A 284 21.35 35.67 -6.78
C VAL A 284 21.13 34.19 -7.12
N LEU A 285 21.52 33.31 -6.21
CA LEU A 285 21.30 31.87 -6.27
C LEU A 285 19.94 31.54 -5.64
N GLN A 286 19.08 30.86 -6.39
CA GLN A 286 17.71 30.57 -5.99
C GLN A 286 17.30 29.13 -6.32
N VAL A 287 16.33 28.62 -5.57
CA VAL A 287 15.69 27.31 -5.80
C VAL A 287 14.85 27.36 -7.07
N THR A 288 14.96 26.35 -7.94
CA THR A 288 14.17 26.23 -9.19
C THR A 288 13.36 24.94 -9.25
N GLY A 289 13.77 23.90 -8.53
CA GLY A 289 13.08 22.60 -8.47
C GLY A 289 12.80 22.17 -7.04
N ARG A 290 11.86 21.23 -6.86
CA ARG A 290 11.57 20.61 -5.56
C ARG A 290 12.81 19.86 -5.05
N ILE A 291 13.20 20.17 -3.82
CA ILE A 291 14.27 19.52 -3.07
C ILE A 291 13.58 18.68 -2.00
N ASP A 292 13.81 17.38 -2.05
CA ASP A 292 13.19 16.36 -1.19
C ASP A 292 14.35 15.56 -0.59
N ARG A 293 14.57 15.76 0.71
CA ARG A 293 15.68 15.24 1.52
C ARG A 293 15.49 13.75 1.83
N ASP A 294 14.26 13.27 1.82
CA ASP A 294 13.88 11.88 2.10
C ASP A 294 14.00 10.98 0.88
N ALA A 295 14.01 11.58 -0.31
CA ALA A 295 14.23 10.88 -1.57
C ALA A 295 15.72 10.67 -1.89
N LEU A 296 16.02 9.55 -2.57
CA LEU A 296 17.33 9.34 -3.17
C LEU A 296 17.59 10.35 -4.30
N PRO A 297 18.82 10.91 -4.41
CA PRO A 297 20.02 10.55 -3.64
C PRO A 297 20.23 11.34 -2.33
N LEU A 298 19.44 12.38 -2.07
CA LEU A 298 19.65 13.28 -0.93
C LEU A 298 19.50 12.58 0.42
N GLN A 299 18.70 11.52 0.47
CA GLN A 299 18.55 10.65 1.63
C GLN A 299 19.89 10.17 2.21
N LEU A 300 20.83 9.77 1.33
CA LEU A 300 22.16 9.28 1.72
C LEU A 300 23.20 10.40 1.76
N HIS A 301 23.01 11.43 0.94
CA HIS A 301 23.98 12.51 0.72
C HIS A 301 23.27 13.86 0.75
N PRO A 302 23.18 14.52 1.92
CA PRO A 302 22.44 15.80 2.07
C PRO A 302 23.11 16.99 1.37
N ASN A 303 24.29 16.80 0.80
CA ASN A 303 25.13 17.87 0.28
C ASN A 303 25.02 17.94 -1.24
N ILE A 304 24.69 19.12 -1.75
CA ILE A 304 24.71 19.45 -3.17
C ILE A 304 25.90 20.38 -3.42
N SER A 305 26.88 19.92 -4.20
CA SER A 305 28.02 20.74 -4.63
C SER A 305 27.72 21.43 -5.95
N LEU A 306 27.86 22.76 -5.98
CA LEU A 306 27.73 23.58 -7.18
C LEU A 306 29.05 24.30 -7.45
N ILE A 307 29.44 24.38 -8.71
CA ILE A 307 30.55 25.24 -9.16
C ILE A 307 29.92 26.45 -9.83
N VAL A 308 29.99 27.59 -9.14
CA VAL A 308 29.56 28.89 -9.67
C VAL A 308 30.73 29.49 -10.43
N GLN A 309 30.46 29.87 -11.67
CA GLN A 309 31.41 30.56 -12.53
C GLN A 309 30.99 32.02 -12.66
N VAL A 310 31.98 32.92 -12.67
CA VAL A 310 31.79 34.34 -13.00
C VAL A 310 32.71 34.68 -14.17
N GLU A 311 32.16 35.36 -15.16
CA GLU A 311 32.88 35.80 -16.37
C GLU A 311 32.69 37.31 -16.57
N ASP A 312 33.72 37.99 -17.06
CA ASP A 312 33.70 39.43 -17.35
C ASP A 312 33.01 39.79 -18.70
N SER A 313 32.82 38.80 -19.56
CA SER A 313 32.30 38.96 -20.92
C SER A 313 31.60 37.69 -21.40
N PRO A 314 30.47 37.78 -22.13
CA PRO A 314 29.72 36.62 -22.61
C PRO A 314 30.44 35.78 -23.67
N SER A 315 31.50 36.31 -24.28
CA SER A 315 32.25 35.65 -25.33
C SER A 315 33.74 35.91 -25.19
N ASN A 316 34.49 34.87 -24.78
CA ASN A 316 35.94 34.88 -24.58
C ASN A 316 36.42 35.84 -23.48
N GLY A 317 35.68 35.95 -22.38
CA GLY A 317 36.11 36.66 -21.17
C GLY A 317 37.04 35.85 -20.28
N HIS A 318 37.65 36.49 -19.28
CA HIS A 318 38.28 35.78 -18.18
C HIS A 318 37.23 35.26 -17.21
N ALA A 319 37.52 34.11 -16.60
CA ALA A 319 36.57 33.39 -15.76
C ALA A 319 37.20 32.93 -14.46
N SER A 320 36.42 33.01 -13.38
CA SER A 320 36.76 32.44 -12.08
C SER A 320 35.67 31.49 -11.61
N ASN A 321 36.09 30.44 -10.91
CA ASN A 321 35.20 29.41 -10.38
C ASN A 321 35.21 29.39 -8.85
N MET A 322 34.03 29.18 -8.26
CA MET A 322 33.84 29.01 -6.83
C MET A 322 32.95 27.79 -6.58
N GLU A 323 33.51 26.79 -5.91
CA GLU A 323 32.72 25.68 -5.38
C GLU A 323 31.97 26.13 -4.12
N ILE A 324 30.67 25.87 -4.09
CA ILE A 324 29.79 26.02 -2.94
C ILE A 324 29.10 24.69 -2.63
N THR A 325 28.87 24.42 -1.36
CA THR A 325 28.14 23.24 -0.88
C THR A 325 26.86 23.70 -0.19
N ILE A 326 25.73 23.19 -0.65
CA ILE A 326 24.43 23.42 -0.03
C ILE A 326 24.05 22.15 0.72
N ILE A 327 23.89 22.27 2.03
CA ILE A 327 23.42 21.19 2.91
C ILE A 327 21.90 21.34 3.03
N VAL A 328 21.18 20.30 2.66
CA VAL A 328 19.73 20.24 2.77
C VAL A 328 19.38 19.72 4.17
N ASP A 329 18.70 20.55 4.94
CA ASP A 329 18.18 20.22 6.26
C ASP A 329 16.82 19.55 6.12
N ASP A 330 16.63 18.47 6.88
CA ASP A 330 15.41 17.67 6.97
C ASP A 330 14.30 18.46 7.68
N ILE A 331 13.08 18.42 7.17
CA ILE A 331 11.91 18.94 7.85
C ILE A 331 10.93 17.79 8.14
N ASN A 332 10.10 17.93 9.17
CA ASN A 332 9.01 16.99 9.38
C ASN A 332 7.88 17.28 8.39
N ASP A 333 7.92 16.67 7.21
CA ASP A 333 6.85 16.70 6.21
C ASP A 333 6.26 15.32 5.86
N ASN A 334 6.86 14.23 6.35
CA ASN A 334 6.28 12.90 6.21
C ASN A 334 5.61 12.45 7.51
N PRO A 335 4.35 11.97 7.45
CA PRO A 335 3.68 11.40 8.61
C PRO A 335 4.08 9.93 8.83
N PRO A 336 3.88 9.41 10.07
CA PRO A 336 4.21 8.04 10.40
C PRO A 336 3.18 7.11 9.75
N GLU A 337 3.68 6.23 8.90
CA GLU A 337 2.87 5.31 8.11
C GLU A 337 2.97 3.89 8.66
N CYS A 338 1.80 3.27 8.91
CA CYS A 338 1.71 1.89 9.36
C CYS A 338 1.15 0.99 8.28
N SER A 339 1.86 -0.09 7.94
CA SER A 339 1.45 -1.07 6.94
C SER A 339 1.51 -2.50 7.50
N PRO A 340 0.36 -3.16 7.72
CA PRO A 340 -1.00 -2.69 7.46
C PRO A 340 -1.50 -1.67 8.51
N SER A 341 -2.51 -0.86 8.16
CA SER A 341 -3.17 0.08 9.09
C SER A 341 -4.31 -0.57 9.90
N ALA A 342 -4.60 -1.85 9.65
CA ALA A 342 -5.60 -2.63 10.36
C ALA A 342 -5.06 -4.00 10.75
N PHE A 343 -5.22 -4.36 12.03
CA PHE A 343 -4.74 -5.61 12.60
C PHE A 343 -5.89 -6.48 13.07
N ARG A 344 -5.75 -7.79 12.90
CA ARG A 344 -6.68 -8.79 13.41
C ARG A 344 -5.94 -9.74 14.33
N LYS A 345 -6.44 -9.92 15.54
CA LYS A 345 -5.87 -10.84 16.53
C LYS A 345 -6.97 -11.74 17.07
N GLU A 346 -6.65 -13.01 17.24
CA GLU A 346 -7.51 -13.97 17.92
C GLU A 346 -6.89 -14.32 19.27
N VAL A 347 -7.72 -14.34 20.32
CA VAL A 347 -7.30 -14.59 21.71
C VAL A 347 -8.35 -15.48 22.37
N ASN A 348 -7.95 -16.46 23.17
CA ASN A 348 -8.91 -17.27 23.92
C ASN A 348 -9.47 -16.47 25.09
N GLU A 349 -10.70 -16.72 25.50
CA GLU A 349 -11.31 -15.98 26.63
C GLU A 349 -10.51 -16.14 27.92
N ASN A 350 -10.08 -17.36 28.26
CA ASN A 350 -9.28 -17.65 29.45
C ASN A 350 -7.81 -17.20 29.39
N THR A 351 -7.47 -16.31 28.46
CA THR A 351 -6.13 -15.72 28.37
C THR A 351 -5.84 -14.87 29.61
N ALA A 352 -4.69 -15.12 30.23
CA ALA A 352 -4.30 -14.41 31.45
C ALA A 352 -4.07 -12.91 31.20
N PRO A 353 -4.44 -12.04 32.16
CA PRO A 353 -4.02 -10.64 32.17
C PRO A 353 -2.50 -10.50 32.10
N GLY A 354 -2.03 -9.44 31.44
CA GLY A 354 -0.61 -9.21 31.14
C GLY A 354 -0.12 -9.88 29.85
N THR A 355 -0.98 -10.63 29.15
CA THR A 355 -0.60 -11.26 27.88
C THR A 355 -0.40 -10.23 26.78
N PHE A 356 0.75 -10.32 26.11
CA PHE A 356 1.10 -9.50 24.96
C PHE A 356 0.37 -9.94 23.70
N LEU A 357 -0.19 -8.98 22.95
CA LEU A 357 -1.02 -9.25 21.77
C LEU A 357 -0.34 -8.87 20.45
N ILE A 358 0.02 -7.59 20.31
CA ILE A 358 0.54 -6.98 19.07
C ILE A 358 1.59 -5.94 19.43
N ASP A 359 2.69 -5.92 18.68
CA ASP A 359 3.71 -4.87 18.73
C ASP A 359 3.54 -3.99 17.48
N LEU A 360 2.94 -2.80 17.67
CA LEU A 360 2.63 -1.88 16.57
C LEU A 360 3.89 -1.24 15.98
N ARG A 361 4.98 -1.13 16.76
CA ARG A 361 6.21 -0.46 16.33
C ARG A 361 6.86 -1.13 15.12
N ASN A 362 6.71 -2.45 14.99
CA ASN A 362 7.29 -3.22 13.87
C ASN A 362 6.60 -2.97 12.52
N TYR A 363 5.43 -2.33 12.52
CA TYR A 363 4.63 -2.10 11.30
C TYR A 363 4.55 -0.63 10.90
N CYS A 364 5.04 0.26 11.75
CA CYS A 364 5.00 1.70 11.55
C CYS A 364 6.40 2.22 11.30
N LYS A 365 6.53 3.12 10.34
CA LYS A 365 7.76 3.84 10.05
C LYS A 365 7.43 5.26 9.67
N ASP A 366 8.37 6.13 9.97
CA ASP A 366 8.43 7.47 9.42
C ASP A 366 9.65 7.52 8.51
N ILE A 367 9.50 8.14 7.34
CA ILE A 367 10.54 8.12 6.30
C ILE A 367 11.46 9.34 6.37
N ASP A 368 11.15 10.32 7.22
CA ASP A 368 12.03 11.46 7.51
C ASP A 368 13.44 10.95 7.89
N VAL A 369 14.48 11.59 7.36
CA VAL A 369 15.84 11.07 7.56
C VAL A 369 16.39 11.42 8.93
N ASP A 370 16.11 12.62 9.43
CA ASP A 370 16.69 13.05 10.69
C ASP A 370 15.95 12.42 11.88
N PRO A 371 16.69 11.88 12.87
CA PRO A 371 16.09 11.23 14.04
C PRO A 371 15.14 12.11 14.84
N SER A 372 15.23 13.43 14.73
CA SER A 372 14.29 14.34 15.40
C SER A 372 12.91 14.35 14.76
N ASN A 373 12.82 14.11 13.45
CA ASN A 373 11.61 14.22 12.65
C ASN A 373 10.90 12.86 12.54
N ASN A 374 11.64 11.76 12.36
CA ASN A 374 11.06 10.42 12.24
C ASN A 374 10.65 9.72 13.55
N GLN A 375 10.62 10.44 14.67
CA GLN A 375 10.20 9.89 15.95
C GLN A 375 8.70 10.09 16.18
N PHE A 376 8.00 8.97 16.39
CA PHE A 376 6.57 8.94 16.67
C PHE A 376 6.23 8.11 17.92
N ASN A 377 5.06 8.40 18.49
CA ASN A 377 4.48 7.73 19.64
C ASN A 377 3.08 7.19 19.35
N PHE A 378 2.73 6.12 20.06
CA PHE A 378 1.41 5.51 20.09
C PHE A 378 0.63 6.03 21.31
N THR A 379 -0.54 6.64 21.06
CA THR A 379 -1.39 7.22 22.09
C THR A 379 -2.87 6.99 21.78
N GLY A 380 -3.76 7.42 22.69
CA GLY A 380 -5.19 7.48 22.41
C GLY A 380 -5.87 6.13 22.19
N LEU A 381 -5.43 5.08 22.89
CA LEU A 381 -6.12 3.78 22.90
C LEU A 381 -7.59 4.01 23.30
N SER A 382 -8.49 3.71 22.38
CA SER A 382 -9.92 3.98 22.49
C SER A 382 -10.71 2.96 21.68
N GLY A 383 -12.05 3.04 21.74
CA GLY A 383 -12.94 2.13 21.03
C GLY A 383 -13.69 1.19 21.96
N PHE A 384 -14.39 0.22 21.38
CA PHE A 384 -15.25 -0.69 22.12
C PHE A 384 -14.42 -1.72 22.89
N GLY A 385 -14.55 -1.70 24.22
CA GLY A 385 -13.84 -2.57 25.17
C GLY A 385 -12.36 -2.25 25.36
N SER A 386 -11.93 -1.03 25.04
CA SER A 386 -10.57 -0.55 25.31
C SER A 386 -10.14 -0.66 26.77
N ASN A 387 -11.09 -0.69 27.72
CA ASN A 387 -10.81 -0.83 29.16
C ASN A 387 -10.11 -2.15 29.53
N ASN A 388 -10.22 -3.17 28.68
CA ASN A 388 -9.60 -4.48 28.88
C ASN A 388 -8.17 -4.56 28.31
N PHE A 389 -7.66 -3.46 27.75
CA PHE A 389 -6.37 -3.40 27.08
C PHE A 389 -5.59 -2.15 27.49
N ILE A 390 -4.27 -2.21 27.38
CA ILE A 390 -3.39 -1.07 27.60
C ILE A 390 -2.24 -1.08 26.58
N LEU A 391 -1.71 0.10 26.29
CA LEU A 391 -0.41 0.25 25.63
C LEU A 391 0.66 0.31 26.72
N ASP A 392 1.53 -0.70 26.78
CA ASP A 392 2.60 -0.86 27.78
C ASP A 392 3.51 0.39 27.87
N SER A 393 3.85 0.95 26.71
CA SER A 393 4.57 2.22 26.58
C SER A 393 4.14 2.93 25.30
N THR A 394 4.15 4.27 25.34
CA THR A 394 3.85 5.11 24.18
C THR A 394 4.87 4.95 23.06
N VAL A 395 6.10 4.53 23.37
CA VAL A 395 7.17 4.38 22.36
C VAL A 395 7.14 2.99 21.69
N SER A 396 6.83 1.95 22.48
CA SER A 396 6.84 0.56 22.00
C SER A 396 5.59 0.20 21.22
N GLY A 397 4.46 0.89 21.44
CA GLY A 397 3.18 0.52 20.80
C GLY A 397 2.73 -0.90 21.13
N ARG A 398 3.21 -1.45 22.25
CA ARG A 398 2.95 -2.82 22.67
C ARG A 398 1.56 -2.92 23.31
N LEU A 399 0.62 -3.55 22.61
CA LEU A 399 -0.73 -3.79 23.11
C LEU A 399 -0.77 -5.02 24.02
N VAL A 400 -1.23 -4.82 25.24
CA VAL A 400 -1.29 -5.83 26.30
C VAL A 400 -2.72 -5.93 26.84
N MET A 401 -3.16 -7.15 27.14
CA MET A 401 -4.43 -7.41 27.79
C MET A 401 -4.33 -7.13 29.31
N THR A 402 -5.27 -6.39 29.87
CA THR A 402 -5.33 -6.07 31.32
C THR A 402 -6.53 -6.67 32.03
N GLY A 403 -7.66 -6.75 31.33
CA GLY A 403 -8.87 -7.38 31.85
C GLY A 403 -8.88 -8.89 31.62
N THR A 404 -9.57 -9.63 32.49
CA THR A 404 -10.03 -10.98 32.19
C THR A 404 -11.27 -10.88 31.30
N ILE A 405 -11.29 -11.63 30.20
CA ILE A 405 -12.42 -11.64 29.27
C ILE A 405 -13.07 -13.02 29.38
N ASP A 406 -14.33 -13.06 29.75
CA ASP A 406 -15.09 -14.30 29.96
C ASP A 406 -16.41 -14.13 29.18
N LEU A 407 -16.67 -15.00 28.20
CA LEU A 407 -17.88 -14.93 27.36
C LEU A 407 -19.12 -15.44 28.10
N GLU A 408 -18.94 -16.24 29.16
CA GLU A 408 -20.02 -16.74 30.01
C GLU A 408 -20.41 -15.75 31.12
N ASP A 409 -19.60 -14.73 31.40
CA ASP A 409 -19.91 -13.68 32.36
C ASP A 409 -21.13 -12.85 31.89
N PRO A 410 -22.26 -12.86 32.64
CA PRO A 410 -23.44 -12.06 32.31
C PRO A 410 -23.20 -10.55 32.29
N ALA A 411 -22.11 -10.07 32.91
CA ALA A 411 -21.70 -8.66 32.88
C ALA A 411 -21.07 -8.25 31.53
N ASN A 412 -20.60 -9.20 30.71
CA ASN A 412 -19.92 -8.98 29.44
C ASN A 412 -20.59 -9.74 28.27
N PRO A 413 -21.92 -9.64 28.09
CA PRO A 413 -22.66 -10.63 27.31
C PRO A 413 -22.24 -10.64 25.83
N GLY A 414 -21.56 -11.71 25.41
CA GLY A 414 -21.39 -12.11 24.01
C GLY A 414 -20.52 -11.19 23.14
N ILE A 415 -19.59 -10.42 23.72
CA ILE A 415 -18.65 -9.61 22.94
C ILE A 415 -17.57 -10.51 22.34
N GLU A 416 -17.85 -11.05 21.15
CA GLU A 416 -16.86 -11.85 20.41
C GLU A 416 -15.76 -10.99 19.78
N VAL A 417 -16.00 -9.69 19.56
CA VAL A 417 -15.06 -8.81 18.85
C VAL A 417 -14.94 -7.45 19.52
N TYR A 418 -13.72 -7.13 19.96
CA TYR A 418 -13.32 -5.80 20.39
C TYR A 418 -12.78 -4.99 19.22
N THR A 419 -13.17 -3.72 19.15
CA THR A 419 -12.73 -2.79 18.11
C THR A 419 -11.98 -1.64 18.77
N LEU A 420 -10.66 -1.65 18.60
CA LEU A 420 -9.77 -0.68 19.22
C LEU A 420 -9.17 0.23 18.15
N THR A 421 -8.96 1.49 18.54
CA THR A 421 -8.23 2.47 17.75
C THR A 421 -7.04 2.98 18.53
N VAL A 422 -5.88 3.04 17.88
CA VAL A 422 -4.65 3.61 18.42
C VAL A 422 -4.20 4.73 17.49
N ARG A 423 -3.86 5.89 18.04
CA ARG A 423 -3.26 6.99 17.28
C ARG A 423 -1.74 6.82 17.25
N VAL A 424 -1.16 6.85 16.07
CA VAL A 424 0.28 7.05 15.86
C VAL A 424 0.51 8.51 15.49
N GLN A 425 1.48 9.17 16.13
CA GLN A 425 1.67 10.61 15.99
C GLN A 425 3.14 11.01 16.17
N ASP A 426 3.60 11.97 15.36
CA ASP A 426 4.96 12.51 15.49
C ASP A 426 5.16 13.36 16.71
N ILE A 427 6.41 13.34 17.16
CA ILE A 427 6.88 14.18 18.25
C ILE A 427 7.25 15.57 17.72
N ALA A 428 7.85 15.66 16.53
CA ALA A 428 8.25 16.91 15.90
C ALA A 428 7.05 17.73 15.40
N HIS A 429 7.22 19.05 15.30
CA HIS A 429 6.23 19.98 14.75
C HIS A 429 6.49 20.25 13.26
N PRO A 430 5.47 20.32 12.40
CA PRO A 430 4.05 20.08 12.66
C PRO A 430 3.76 18.61 12.95
N ASN A 431 2.94 18.34 13.97
CA ASN A 431 2.67 16.95 14.36
C ASN A 431 1.64 16.34 13.40
N TYR A 432 2.04 15.33 12.64
CA TYR A 432 1.10 14.52 11.88
C TYR A 432 0.62 13.32 12.70
N SER A 433 -0.58 12.83 12.39
CA SER A 433 -1.12 11.67 13.08
C SER A 433 -1.99 10.81 12.18
N ASN A 434 -1.97 9.50 12.46
CA ASN A 434 -2.77 8.51 11.77
C ASN A 434 -3.46 7.59 12.79
N ILE A 435 -4.48 6.87 12.36
CA ILE A 435 -5.27 5.96 13.20
C ILE A 435 -5.07 4.53 12.72
N ILE A 436 -4.68 3.67 13.67
CA ILE A 436 -4.55 2.23 13.49
C ILE A 436 -5.80 1.56 14.05
N TYR A 437 -6.38 0.63 13.28
CA TYR A 437 -7.53 -0.16 13.70
C TYR A 437 -7.10 -1.55 14.15
N ILE A 438 -7.61 -2.01 15.29
CA ILE A 438 -7.27 -3.32 15.84
C ILE A 438 -8.56 -4.05 16.19
N TYR A 439 -8.74 -5.22 15.58
CA TYR A 439 -9.87 -6.11 15.79
C TYR A 439 -9.40 -7.31 16.59
N ILE A 440 -9.85 -7.44 17.84
CA ILE A 440 -9.52 -8.58 18.68
C ILE A 440 -10.75 -9.47 18.77
N ARG A 441 -10.66 -10.65 18.16
CA ARG A 441 -11.68 -11.67 18.24
C ARG A 441 -11.39 -12.61 19.41
N ILE A 442 -12.36 -12.78 20.29
CA ILE A 442 -12.28 -13.73 21.38
C ILE A 442 -12.74 -15.09 20.88
N LYS A 443 -11.93 -16.11 21.14
CA LYS A 443 -12.26 -17.50 20.85
C LYS A 443 -12.87 -18.13 22.11
N PRO A 444 -14.06 -18.73 21.97
CA PRO A 444 -14.66 -19.48 23.05
C PRO A 444 -13.82 -20.73 23.36
N VAL A 445 -13.79 -21.09 24.63
CA VAL A 445 -13.12 -22.26 25.19
C VAL A 445 -14.16 -23.02 25.99
N ASN A 446 -14.20 -24.35 25.85
CA ASN A 446 -15.05 -25.17 26.70
C ASN A 446 -14.45 -25.23 28.11
N GLU A 447 -15.03 -24.48 29.06
CA GLU A 447 -14.57 -24.38 30.44
C GLU A 447 -15.51 -25.07 31.42
N PHE A 448 -16.79 -25.17 31.09
CA PHE A 448 -17.81 -25.78 31.94
C PHE A 448 -18.05 -27.25 31.60
N PHE A 449 -18.72 -27.98 32.50
CA PHE A 449 -19.16 -29.36 32.25
C PHE A 449 -20.67 -29.33 32.04
N PRO A 450 -21.25 -30.21 31.21
CA PRO A 450 -22.70 -30.38 31.17
C PRO A 450 -23.23 -30.76 32.55
N VAL A 451 -24.35 -30.18 32.97
CA VAL A 451 -24.97 -30.43 34.27
C VAL A 451 -26.41 -30.91 34.09
N PHE A 452 -26.73 -32.11 34.59
CA PHE A 452 -28.11 -32.58 34.64
C PHE A 452 -28.96 -31.76 35.60
N SER A 453 -30.25 -31.59 35.26
CA SER A 453 -31.22 -30.91 36.13
C SER A 453 -31.41 -31.59 37.50
N THR A 454 -31.23 -32.91 37.56
CA THR A 454 -31.22 -33.72 38.79
C THR A 454 -30.14 -34.80 38.72
N LEU A 455 -29.65 -35.25 39.88
CA LEU A 455 -28.66 -36.34 39.98
C LEU A 455 -29.27 -37.73 39.73
N SER A 456 -30.58 -37.86 39.90
CA SER A 456 -31.33 -39.07 39.59
C SER A 456 -32.71 -38.78 39.03
N TYR A 457 -33.19 -39.69 38.17
CA TYR A 457 -34.52 -39.65 37.55
C TYR A 457 -35.27 -40.94 37.87
N ILE A 458 -36.55 -40.82 38.20
CA ILE A 458 -37.42 -41.98 38.51
C ILE A 458 -38.61 -41.95 37.56
N PHE A 459 -38.81 -43.04 36.83
CA PHE A 459 -39.96 -43.24 35.94
C PHE A 459 -40.75 -44.47 36.40
N ASN A 460 -42.06 -44.33 36.52
CA ASN A 460 -42.96 -45.44 36.84
C ASN A 460 -43.71 -45.82 35.56
N VAL A 461 -43.56 -47.07 35.12
CA VAL A 461 -43.99 -47.53 33.79
C VAL A 461 -44.71 -48.87 33.93
N SER A 462 -45.92 -48.98 33.38
CA SER A 462 -46.66 -50.25 33.36
C SER A 462 -46.02 -51.26 32.42
N GLU A 463 -46.02 -52.55 32.77
CA GLU A 463 -45.40 -53.60 31.96
C GLU A 463 -46.03 -53.79 30.57
N ILE A 464 -47.35 -53.58 30.48
CA ILE A 464 -48.10 -53.62 29.21
C ILE A 464 -47.82 -52.40 28.29
N THR A 465 -46.90 -51.51 28.67
CA THR A 465 -46.52 -50.36 27.85
C THR A 465 -45.87 -50.83 26.54
N LYS A 466 -46.41 -50.36 25.41
CA LYS A 466 -45.95 -50.77 24.08
C LYS A 466 -44.47 -50.40 23.85
N VAL A 467 -43.73 -51.32 23.23
CA VAL A 467 -42.38 -51.08 22.72
C VAL A 467 -42.38 -49.86 21.79
N GLY A 468 -41.37 -49.00 21.96
CA GLY A 468 -41.23 -47.73 21.26
C GLY A 468 -41.81 -46.52 22.00
N SER A 469 -42.60 -46.74 23.06
CA SER A 469 -43.17 -45.65 23.88
C SER A 469 -42.08 -44.89 24.63
N SER A 470 -42.25 -43.57 24.77
CA SER A 470 -41.37 -42.74 25.58
C SER A 470 -41.87 -42.69 27.03
N ILE A 471 -40.97 -42.91 27.98
CA ILE A 471 -41.29 -43.03 29.41
C ILE A 471 -40.91 -41.79 30.22
N GLY A 472 -40.10 -40.91 29.64
CA GLY A 472 -39.64 -39.70 30.29
C GLY A 472 -38.51 -39.03 29.52
N ARG A 473 -38.02 -37.90 30.04
CA ARG A 473 -36.91 -37.14 29.47
C ARG A 473 -35.91 -36.79 30.56
N VAL A 474 -34.63 -36.97 30.27
CA VAL A 474 -33.53 -36.40 31.06
C VAL A 474 -33.05 -35.11 30.39
N HIS A 475 -32.60 -34.15 31.19
CA HIS A 475 -32.18 -32.85 30.68
C HIS A 475 -30.91 -32.39 31.37
N ALA A 476 -29.93 -31.97 30.56
CA ALA A 476 -28.70 -31.33 30.98
C ALA A 476 -28.52 -29.99 30.26
N ILE A 477 -27.84 -29.08 30.93
CA ILE A 477 -27.50 -27.74 30.45
C ILE A 477 -26.00 -27.54 30.60
N ASP A 478 -25.38 -26.92 29.61
CA ASP A 478 -24.01 -26.47 29.65
C ASP A 478 -23.99 -24.94 29.75
N LYS A 479 -23.02 -24.40 30.47
CA LYS A 479 -22.87 -22.95 30.65
C LYS A 479 -22.02 -22.30 29.57
N ASP A 480 -21.21 -23.06 28.84
CA ASP A 480 -20.34 -22.54 27.78
C ASP A 480 -21.13 -21.73 26.72
N TRP A 481 -20.50 -20.67 26.20
CA TRP A 481 -20.98 -19.85 25.10
C TRP A 481 -19.98 -19.89 23.92
N PRO A 482 -20.44 -20.13 22.67
CA PRO A 482 -21.81 -20.46 22.29
C PRO A 482 -22.24 -21.81 22.88
N PRO A 483 -23.54 -22.03 23.13
CA PRO A 483 -24.03 -23.26 23.74
C PRO A 483 -23.55 -24.49 23.00
N THR A 484 -22.88 -25.38 23.72
CA THR A 484 -22.36 -26.64 23.18
C THR A 484 -23.50 -27.61 22.86
N ILE A 485 -23.26 -28.48 21.87
CA ILE A 485 -24.24 -29.51 21.51
C ILE A 485 -24.10 -30.67 22.50
N ILE A 486 -25.03 -30.75 23.44
CA ILE A 486 -25.09 -31.85 24.41
C ILE A 486 -25.66 -33.10 23.74
N THR A 487 -24.91 -34.19 23.85
CA THR A 487 -25.29 -35.53 23.40
C THR A 487 -25.56 -36.45 24.59
N TYR A 488 -26.66 -37.20 24.51
CA TYR A 488 -27.08 -38.13 25.57
C TYR A 488 -26.82 -39.59 25.17
N SER A 489 -26.35 -40.40 26.12
CA SER A 489 -26.13 -41.84 25.93
C SER A 489 -26.44 -42.65 27.19
N ILE A 490 -26.69 -43.94 27.04
CA ILE A 490 -26.76 -44.88 28.17
C ILE A 490 -25.41 -45.58 28.23
N VAL A 491 -24.69 -45.42 29.34
CA VAL A 491 -23.30 -45.90 29.48
C VAL A 491 -23.19 -47.19 30.29
N ALA A 492 -24.17 -47.48 31.14
CA ALA A 492 -24.18 -48.70 31.95
C ALA A 492 -25.59 -49.05 32.45
N GLY A 493 -25.84 -50.35 32.62
CA GLY A 493 -27.06 -50.88 33.25
C GLY A 493 -28.29 -50.91 32.35
N GLY A 494 -29.45 -51.20 32.94
CA GLY A 494 -30.75 -51.16 32.26
C GLY A 494 -31.14 -52.41 31.47
N GLY A 495 -30.22 -53.34 31.25
CA GLY A 495 -30.52 -54.66 30.66
C GLY A 495 -30.92 -55.71 31.69
N THR A 496 -31.50 -56.81 31.20
CA THR A 496 -31.74 -58.07 31.93
C THR A 496 -30.85 -59.17 31.36
N ARG A 497 -31.00 -60.41 31.85
CA ARG A 497 -30.29 -61.58 31.27
C ARG A 497 -30.67 -61.83 29.81
N ASP A 498 -31.94 -61.58 29.47
CA ASP A 498 -32.49 -61.90 28.14
C ASP A 498 -32.36 -60.72 27.16
N TYR A 499 -32.28 -59.50 27.67
CA TYR A 499 -32.20 -58.29 26.85
C TYR A 499 -31.12 -57.33 27.36
N THR A 500 -30.06 -57.13 26.58
CA THR A 500 -28.99 -56.17 26.92
C THR A 500 -29.41 -54.72 26.77
N ASN A 501 -30.31 -54.42 25.81
CA ASN A 501 -30.74 -53.07 25.46
C ASN A 501 -32.26 -52.91 25.60
N ILE A 502 -32.76 -52.76 26.82
CA ILE A 502 -34.20 -52.56 27.09
C ILE A 502 -34.61 -51.11 26.89
N PHE A 503 -33.70 -50.17 27.12
CA PHE A 503 -33.96 -48.74 26.99
C PHE A 503 -33.10 -48.11 25.91
N TRP A 504 -33.65 -47.07 25.29
CA TRP A 504 -32.94 -46.19 24.37
C TRP A 504 -33.13 -44.75 24.81
N ILE A 505 -32.09 -43.94 24.67
CA ILE A 505 -32.15 -42.51 24.91
C ILE A 505 -31.93 -41.75 23.60
N SER A 506 -32.75 -40.72 23.38
CA SER A 506 -32.54 -39.81 22.26
C SER A 506 -31.25 -39.02 22.45
N PRO A 507 -30.27 -39.13 21.53
CA PRO A 507 -28.98 -38.48 21.71
C PRO A 507 -29.06 -36.95 21.67
N THR A 508 -30.12 -36.36 21.11
CA THR A 508 -30.29 -34.91 21.04
C THR A 508 -31.37 -34.36 21.97
N LYS A 509 -32.38 -35.17 22.32
CA LYS A 509 -33.53 -34.71 23.13
C LYS A 509 -33.55 -35.23 24.55
N GLY A 510 -32.75 -36.24 24.87
CA GLY A 510 -32.77 -36.91 26.18
C GLY A 510 -34.05 -37.72 26.45
N ASP A 511 -34.93 -37.91 25.46
CA ASP A 511 -36.13 -38.74 25.59
C ASP A 511 -35.76 -40.21 25.76
N VAL A 512 -36.18 -40.84 26.85
CA VAL A 512 -35.99 -42.25 27.13
C VAL A 512 -37.17 -43.05 26.58
N ARG A 513 -36.88 -44.14 25.87
CA ARG A 513 -37.87 -45.04 25.24
C ARG A 513 -37.59 -46.50 25.57
N ILE A 514 -38.65 -47.29 25.49
CA ILE A 514 -38.62 -48.75 25.69
C ILE A 514 -38.33 -49.42 24.34
N LEU A 515 -37.38 -50.36 24.30
CA LEU A 515 -37.02 -51.18 23.13
C LEU A 515 -37.39 -52.66 23.27
N ALA A 516 -37.56 -53.15 24.50
CA ALA A 516 -37.98 -54.51 24.78
C ALA A 516 -39.17 -54.48 25.75
N ARG A 517 -40.01 -55.54 25.73
CA ARG A 517 -41.13 -55.62 26.66
C ARG A 517 -40.62 -55.61 28.10
N LEU A 518 -41.34 -54.89 28.95
CA LEU A 518 -41.15 -54.95 30.40
C LEU A 518 -42.05 -56.06 30.93
N ASP A 519 -41.62 -56.69 32.01
CA ASP A 519 -42.28 -57.83 32.64
C ASP A 519 -41.94 -57.71 34.13
N TYR A 520 -42.97 -57.52 34.95
CA TYR A 520 -42.85 -57.26 36.38
C TYR A 520 -42.44 -58.53 37.14
N GLU A 521 -42.98 -59.68 36.75
CA GLU A 521 -42.77 -61.01 37.36
C GLU A 521 -41.30 -61.44 37.26
N THR A 522 -40.59 -60.94 36.24
CA THR A 522 -39.15 -61.14 36.06
C THR A 522 -38.31 -60.01 36.62
N THR A 523 -38.61 -58.74 36.27
CA THR A 523 -37.76 -57.58 36.63
C THR A 523 -38.59 -56.35 37.01
N GLN A 524 -38.87 -56.22 38.30
CA GLN A 524 -39.64 -55.09 38.86
C GLN A 524 -38.95 -53.72 38.75
N LYS A 525 -37.61 -53.69 38.60
CA LYS A 525 -36.83 -52.45 38.65
C LYS A 525 -35.61 -52.49 37.74
N HIS A 526 -35.51 -51.51 36.85
CA HIS A 526 -34.33 -51.31 36.02
C HIS A 526 -33.58 -50.05 36.46
N ILE A 527 -32.27 -50.18 36.64
CA ILE A 527 -31.38 -49.06 36.98
C ILE A 527 -30.29 -48.96 35.91
N PHE A 528 -30.14 -47.78 35.33
CA PHE A 528 -29.09 -47.48 34.37
C PHE A 528 -28.50 -46.09 34.58
N ILE A 529 -27.31 -45.87 34.03
CA ILE A 529 -26.58 -44.61 34.09
C ILE A 529 -26.65 -43.97 32.72
N VAL A 530 -27.16 -42.74 32.67
CA VAL A 530 -27.12 -41.89 31.48
C VAL A 530 -25.95 -40.93 31.56
N GLN A 531 -25.38 -40.59 30.42
CA GLN A 531 -24.31 -39.61 30.27
C GLN A 531 -24.81 -38.47 29.39
N ALA A 532 -24.47 -37.24 29.77
CA ALA A 532 -24.58 -36.06 28.93
C ALA A 532 -23.16 -35.56 28.61
N SER A 533 -22.83 -35.35 27.34
CA SER A 533 -21.51 -34.93 26.89
C SER A 533 -21.59 -33.83 25.84
N ASP A 534 -20.75 -32.81 25.97
CA ASP A 534 -20.53 -31.72 25.02
C ASP A 534 -19.44 -32.04 23.97
N GLN A 535 -19.02 -33.32 23.87
CA GLN A 535 -17.90 -33.89 23.10
C GLN A 535 -16.54 -33.91 23.80
N GLU A 536 -16.24 -32.98 24.69
CA GLU A 536 -14.94 -32.92 25.40
C GLU A 536 -15.07 -33.38 26.85
N LYS A 537 -16.12 -32.93 27.52
CA LYS A 537 -16.46 -33.22 28.90
C LYS A 537 -17.80 -33.95 28.97
N PHE A 538 -18.02 -34.59 30.11
CA PHE A 538 -19.25 -35.33 30.34
C PHE A 538 -19.60 -35.39 31.82
N THR A 539 -20.88 -35.56 32.09
CA THR A 539 -21.41 -35.87 33.42
C THR A 539 -22.37 -37.05 33.34
N THR A 540 -22.67 -37.69 34.48
CA THR A 540 -23.55 -38.85 34.55
C THR A 540 -24.68 -38.64 35.57
N ALA A 541 -25.82 -39.30 35.31
CA ALA A 541 -26.96 -39.35 36.22
C ALA A 541 -27.57 -40.75 36.25
N SER A 542 -28.18 -41.13 37.38
CA SER A 542 -28.84 -42.43 37.52
C SER A 542 -30.31 -42.35 37.13
N VAL A 543 -30.77 -43.26 36.28
CA VAL A 543 -32.18 -43.42 35.93
C VAL A 543 -32.69 -44.72 36.51
N THR A 544 -33.79 -44.63 37.23
CA THR A 544 -34.53 -45.76 37.79
C THR A 544 -35.89 -45.87 37.11
N VAL A 545 -36.17 -47.01 36.52
CA VAL A 545 -37.48 -47.34 35.97
C VAL A 545 -38.12 -48.40 36.87
N ASN A 546 -39.19 -48.03 37.55
CA ASN A 546 -40.01 -48.96 38.31
C ASN A 546 -41.08 -49.51 37.38
N VAL A 547 -41.12 -50.82 37.23
CA VAL A 547 -42.18 -51.51 36.48
C VAL A 547 -43.40 -51.61 37.38
N LEU A 548 -44.57 -51.21 36.87
CA LEU A 548 -45.84 -51.31 37.58
C LEU A 548 -46.56 -52.57 37.12
N GLU A 549 -46.87 -53.41 38.10
CA GLU A 549 -47.64 -54.66 38.00
C GLU A 549 -49.03 -54.42 37.40
N VAL A 550 -49.38 -55.25 36.43
CA VAL A 550 -50.68 -55.36 35.78
C VAL A 550 -51.00 -56.83 35.66
N ASN A 551 -52.24 -57.20 35.95
CA ASN A 551 -52.73 -58.57 35.82
C ASN A 551 -52.83 -58.95 34.33
N ASP A 552 -51.80 -59.58 33.77
CA ASP A 552 -51.70 -60.01 32.37
C ASP A 552 -51.32 -61.49 32.17
N GLU A 553 -51.05 -62.21 33.26
CA GLU A 553 -50.91 -63.67 33.29
C GLU A 553 -52.25 -64.35 33.65
N GLU A 554 -52.53 -65.49 33.03
CA GLU A 554 -53.75 -66.26 33.30
C GLU A 554 -53.57 -67.27 34.45
N PRO A 555 -54.62 -67.57 35.24
CA PRO A 555 -54.59 -68.66 36.22
C PRO A 555 -54.31 -70.02 35.57
N ILE A 556 -53.20 -70.66 35.93
CA ILE A 556 -52.83 -71.98 35.43
C ILE A 556 -53.18 -73.06 36.47
N CYS A 557 -54.02 -74.03 36.07
CA CYS A 557 -54.39 -75.16 36.91
C CYS A 557 -53.76 -76.47 36.41
N SER A 558 -53.32 -77.33 37.34
CA SER A 558 -52.66 -78.60 36.99
C SER A 558 -53.26 -79.80 37.73
N PRO A 559 -53.67 -80.88 37.03
CA PRO A 559 -53.78 -81.03 35.57
C PRO A 559 -54.95 -80.24 34.94
N ASN A 560 -54.90 -80.00 33.62
CA ASN A 560 -55.90 -79.24 32.86
C ASN A 560 -57.04 -80.09 32.25
N PHE A 561 -56.97 -81.42 32.43
CA PHE A 561 -58.00 -82.37 32.00
C PHE A 561 -58.21 -83.45 33.06
N TYR A 562 -59.47 -83.81 33.29
CA TYR A 562 -59.84 -84.91 34.17
C TYR A 562 -60.99 -85.73 33.58
N SER A 563 -61.01 -87.04 33.89
CA SER A 563 -62.07 -87.96 33.47
C SER A 563 -62.52 -88.85 34.63
N PHE A 564 -63.82 -88.92 34.88
CA PHE A 564 -64.41 -89.65 36.00
C PHE A 564 -65.57 -90.55 35.57
N GLN A 565 -65.79 -91.62 36.34
CA GLN A 565 -67.02 -92.41 36.30
C GLN A 565 -67.69 -92.36 37.67
N ILE A 566 -68.98 -92.04 37.72
CA ILE A 566 -69.76 -91.94 38.96
C ILE A 566 -71.07 -92.73 38.85
N PRO A 567 -71.51 -93.41 39.93
CA PRO A 567 -72.78 -94.13 39.91
C PRO A 567 -73.97 -93.16 39.98
N VAL A 568 -75.10 -93.55 39.38
CA VAL A 568 -76.37 -92.80 39.46
C VAL A 568 -76.88 -92.63 40.90
N SER A 569 -76.50 -93.54 41.82
CA SER A 569 -76.82 -93.47 43.26
C SER A 569 -75.91 -92.54 44.08
N LEU A 570 -74.98 -91.81 43.45
CA LEU A 570 -74.09 -90.92 44.18
C LEU A 570 -74.89 -89.87 44.96
N ALA A 571 -74.64 -89.77 46.27
CA ALA A 571 -75.38 -88.86 47.14
C ALA A 571 -75.06 -87.39 46.84
N VAL A 572 -76.08 -86.53 46.89
CA VAL A 572 -75.93 -85.07 46.76
C VAL A 572 -75.03 -84.54 47.89
N GLY A 573 -74.15 -83.59 47.56
CA GLY A 573 -73.17 -83.00 48.47
C GLY A 573 -71.85 -83.76 48.56
N THR A 574 -71.71 -84.91 47.89
CA THR A 574 -70.45 -85.65 47.86
C THR A 574 -69.45 -85.04 46.88
N ASN A 575 -68.16 -85.08 47.23
CA ASN A 575 -67.06 -84.73 46.32
C ASN A 575 -66.83 -85.88 45.34
N ILE A 576 -66.87 -85.58 44.04
CA ILE A 576 -66.74 -86.59 42.98
C ILE A 576 -65.35 -87.20 43.01
N ASN A 577 -65.25 -88.49 43.35
CA ASN A 577 -63.99 -89.25 43.42
C ASN A 577 -62.84 -88.51 44.14
N SER A 578 -63.14 -87.75 45.19
CA SER A 578 -62.15 -86.92 45.92
C SER A 578 -61.42 -85.89 45.05
N PHE A 579 -62.06 -85.39 44.00
CA PHE A 579 -61.51 -84.41 43.08
C PHE A 579 -61.08 -83.12 43.79
N ARG A 580 -59.93 -82.60 43.37
CA ARG A 580 -59.37 -81.31 43.79
C ARG A 580 -58.71 -80.66 42.58
N ILE A 581 -59.15 -79.46 42.25
CA ILE A 581 -58.44 -78.58 41.32
C ILE A 581 -57.53 -77.66 42.14
N GLU A 582 -56.30 -77.45 41.67
CA GLU A 582 -55.32 -76.53 42.26
C GLU A 582 -54.78 -75.64 41.16
N CYS A 583 -54.88 -74.33 41.37
CA CYS A 583 -54.50 -73.30 40.39
C CYS A 583 -53.46 -72.36 41.01
N GLN A 584 -52.61 -71.79 40.17
CA GLN A 584 -51.61 -70.80 40.52
C GLN A 584 -51.62 -69.71 39.45
N ASP A 585 -51.35 -68.49 39.89
CA ASP A 585 -51.26 -67.29 39.07
C ASP A 585 -50.03 -66.51 39.55
N ARG A 586 -49.34 -65.83 38.64
CA ARG A 586 -48.11 -65.11 38.96
C ARG A 586 -48.38 -63.70 39.47
N ASP A 587 -49.51 -63.12 39.09
CA ASP A 587 -49.88 -61.73 39.35
C ASP A 587 -50.91 -61.64 40.49
N SER A 588 -51.67 -62.72 40.69
CA SER A 588 -52.83 -62.73 41.58
C SER A 588 -52.70 -63.66 42.79
N ASP A 589 -53.14 -63.17 43.96
CA ASP A 589 -53.20 -63.97 45.20
C ASP A 589 -54.27 -65.08 45.08
N PRO A 590 -54.02 -66.29 45.63
CA PRO A 590 -55.00 -67.39 45.72
C PRO A 590 -56.44 -67.03 46.15
N ARG A 591 -56.65 -65.94 46.89
CA ARG A 591 -57.96 -65.48 47.33
C ARG A 591 -58.78 -64.77 46.25
N SER A 592 -58.17 -64.42 45.12
CA SER A 592 -58.87 -63.76 44.00
C SER A 592 -59.60 -64.77 43.10
N PHE A 593 -59.17 -66.03 43.10
CA PHE A 593 -59.69 -67.03 42.16
C PHE A 593 -61.19 -67.32 42.35
N ARG A 594 -61.87 -67.48 41.22
CA ARG A 594 -63.27 -67.91 41.14
C ARG A 594 -63.43 -69.01 40.10
N TYR A 595 -64.24 -70.02 40.43
CA TYR A 595 -64.46 -71.20 39.62
C TYR A 595 -65.87 -71.20 39.05
N PHE A 596 -65.98 -71.23 37.72
CA PHE A 596 -67.25 -71.25 37.01
C PHE A 596 -67.32 -72.44 36.06
N ILE A 597 -68.48 -73.10 36.00
CA ILE A 597 -68.76 -74.12 34.97
C ILE A 597 -69.59 -73.44 33.90
N ASN A 598 -69.00 -73.17 32.74
CA ASN A 598 -69.65 -72.38 31.69
C ASN A 598 -70.49 -73.25 30.75
N GLU A 599 -70.00 -74.47 30.45
CA GLU A 599 -70.62 -75.38 29.48
C GLU A 599 -70.66 -76.81 30.03
N GLY A 600 -71.63 -77.61 29.56
CA GLY A 600 -71.73 -79.06 29.80
C GLY A 600 -72.38 -79.49 31.12
N ASN A 601 -72.72 -78.55 32.01
CA ASN A 601 -73.43 -78.81 33.26
C ASN A 601 -74.95 -78.84 33.05
N GLU A 602 -75.42 -79.78 32.21
CA GLU A 602 -76.85 -79.98 31.98
C GLU A 602 -77.57 -80.21 33.33
N ASN A 603 -78.75 -79.61 33.49
CA ASN A 603 -79.58 -79.69 34.71
C ASN A 603 -78.88 -79.27 36.03
N ASN A 604 -77.73 -78.59 35.95
CA ASN A 604 -76.95 -78.07 37.09
C ASN A 604 -76.54 -79.14 38.12
N HIS A 605 -76.19 -80.36 37.67
CA HIS A 605 -75.77 -81.45 38.56
C HIS A 605 -74.47 -81.18 39.31
N PHE A 606 -73.59 -80.33 38.80
CA PHE A 606 -72.27 -80.11 39.38
C PHE A 606 -72.08 -78.68 39.86
N THR A 607 -71.40 -78.51 41.00
CA THR A 607 -70.98 -77.19 41.46
C THR A 607 -69.64 -77.26 42.19
N PHE A 608 -68.96 -76.12 42.30
CA PHE A 608 -67.69 -76.00 42.99
C PHE A 608 -67.88 -75.53 44.43
N SER A 609 -67.11 -76.12 45.35
CA SER A 609 -67.10 -75.72 46.76
C SER A 609 -65.66 -75.74 47.32
N PRO A 610 -65.09 -74.59 47.70
CA PRO A 610 -65.64 -73.23 47.53
C PRO A 610 -65.61 -72.80 46.06
N SER A 611 -66.61 -72.04 45.61
CA SER A 611 -66.65 -71.49 44.24
C SER A 611 -65.78 -70.24 44.06
N ALA A 612 -65.27 -69.64 45.14
CA ALA A 612 -64.37 -68.49 45.11
C ALA A 612 -63.50 -68.43 46.38
N GLY A 613 -62.42 -67.65 46.33
CA GLY A 613 -61.65 -67.29 47.53
C GLY A 613 -60.63 -68.34 47.99
N SER A 614 -60.23 -69.25 47.10
CA SER A 614 -59.22 -70.26 47.39
C SER A 614 -58.52 -70.69 46.11
N ASN A 615 -57.23 -71.05 46.21
CA ASN A 615 -56.50 -71.71 45.14
C ASN A 615 -56.94 -73.14 44.86
N THR A 616 -57.76 -73.72 45.75
CA THR A 616 -58.23 -75.08 45.60
C THR A 616 -59.74 -75.21 45.74
N SER A 617 -60.34 -75.97 44.83
CA SER A 617 -61.78 -76.22 44.85
C SER A 617 -62.11 -77.69 44.59
N ARG A 618 -63.30 -78.09 45.02
CA ARG A 618 -63.83 -79.46 44.91
C ARG A 618 -65.10 -79.42 44.08
N LEU A 619 -65.28 -80.43 43.25
CA LEU A 619 -66.49 -80.59 42.43
C LEU A 619 -67.45 -81.49 43.19
N ILE A 620 -68.54 -80.90 43.65
CA ILE A 620 -69.58 -81.58 44.40
C ILE A 620 -70.80 -81.82 43.53
N LEU A 621 -71.48 -82.94 43.75
CA LEU A 621 -72.77 -83.21 43.13
C LEU A 621 -73.85 -82.34 43.80
N ALA A 622 -74.42 -81.38 43.08
CA ALA A 622 -75.40 -80.42 43.56
C ALA A 622 -76.84 -80.95 43.52
N SER A 623 -77.17 -81.80 42.55
CA SER A 623 -78.50 -82.39 42.38
C SER A 623 -78.39 -83.86 41.97
N ARG A 624 -79.37 -84.67 42.41
CA ARG A 624 -79.44 -86.10 42.08
C ARG A 624 -79.73 -86.29 40.59
N PHE A 625 -79.22 -87.37 40.01
CA PHE A 625 -79.60 -87.78 38.66
C PHE A 625 -80.97 -88.47 38.65
N ASP A 626 -81.80 -88.16 37.67
CA ASP A 626 -83.14 -88.68 37.42
C ASP A 626 -83.31 -89.14 35.96
N TYR A 627 -82.71 -90.29 35.65
CA TYR A 627 -82.89 -90.96 34.36
C TYR A 627 -84.22 -91.73 34.26
N GLU A 628 -84.86 -92.04 35.40
CA GLU A 628 -86.09 -92.85 35.44
C GLU A 628 -87.32 -92.05 34.97
N SER A 629 -87.39 -90.77 35.29
CA SER A 629 -88.45 -89.87 34.81
C SER A 629 -88.20 -89.32 33.39
N GLY A 630 -86.99 -89.55 32.85
CA GLY A 630 -86.52 -88.99 31.59
C GLY A 630 -86.04 -87.52 31.67
N PHE A 631 -85.88 -86.97 32.88
CA PHE A 631 -85.35 -85.62 33.09
C PHE A 631 -83.87 -85.51 32.69
N ASP A 632 -83.09 -86.55 32.97
CA ASP A 632 -81.71 -86.69 32.48
C ASP A 632 -81.64 -87.64 31.29
N THR A 633 -81.14 -87.13 30.16
CA THR A 633 -80.94 -87.92 28.94
C THR A 633 -79.47 -88.21 28.63
N SER A 634 -78.56 -87.42 29.18
CA SER A 634 -77.13 -87.46 28.90
C SER A 634 -76.38 -88.28 29.93
N TRP A 635 -75.69 -89.34 29.48
CA TRP A 635 -74.88 -90.20 30.34
C TRP A 635 -73.42 -89.72 30.49
N ILE A 636 -73.03 -88.70 29.70
CA ILE A 636 -71.67 -88.13 29.69
C ILE A 636 -71.79 -86.60 29.73
N TYR A 637 -71.20 -86.01 30.76
CA TYR A 637 -71.16 -84.56 30.99
C TYR A 637 -69.73 -84.08 30.72
N ASN A 638 -69.54 -83.24 29.70
CA ASN A 638 -68.25 -82.64 29.37
C ASN A 638 -68.24 -81.19 29.88
N LEU A 639 -67.79 -80.98 31.11
CA LEU A 639 -67.77 -79.69 31.76
C LEU A 639 -66.56 -78.86 31.29
N ARG A 640 -66.82 -77.61 30.88
CA ARG A 640 -65.77 -76.61 30.64
C ARG A 640 -65.73 -75.63 31.80
N ILE A 641 -64.60 -75.63 32.50
CA ILE A 641 -64.40 -74.90 33.76
C ILE A 641 -63.51 -73.71 33.47
N TYR A 642 -63.96 -72.53 33.89
CA TYR A 642 -63.22 -71.28 33.79
C TYR A 642 -62.79 -70.85 35.19
N ILE A 643 -61.54 -70.44 35.30
CA ILE A 643 -60.94 -69.93 36.52
C ILE A 643 -60.54 -68.49 36.23
N THR A 644 -61.28 -67.55 36.81
CA THR A 644 -60.95 -66.13 36.70
C THR A 644 -60.17 -65.71 37.92
N ASP A 645 -59.18 -64.85 37.74
CA ASP A 645 -58.40 -64.23 38.81
C ASP A 645 -59.07 -63.03 39.47
N ASP A 646 -60.37 -62.78 39.21
CA ASP A 646 -61.21 -61.69 39.72
C ASP A 646 -60.66 -61.10 41.05
N ASN A 647 -59.74 -60.14 40.92
CA ASN A 647 -59.18 -59.44 42.05
C ASN A 647 -60.35 -58.94 42.90
N LEU A 648 -60.30 -59.11 44.23
CA LEU A 648 -61.35 -58.70 45.16
C LEU A 648 -61.43 -57.16 45.26
N LEU A 649 -61.60 -56.51 44.12
CA LEU A 649 -61.76 -55.08 43.95
C LEU A 649 -63.24 -54.73 44.04
N SER A 650 -63.48 -53.53 44.55
CA SER A 650 -64.80 -52.96 44.70
C SER A 650 -65.53 -52.91 43.35
N VAL A 651 -66.86 -52.94 43.38
CA VAL A 651 -67.73 -52.99 42.17
C VAL A 651 -67.44 -51.87 41.15
N ARG A 652 -66.73 -50.80 41.54
CA ARG A 652 -66.30 -49.69 40.66
C ARG A 652 -65.11 -50.00 39.75
N ASP A 653 -64.25 -50.96 40.09
CA ASP A 653 -63.00 -51.25 39.34
C ASP A 653 -63.14 -52.43 38.37
N LYS A 654 -64.28 -53.12 38.36
CA LYS A 654 -64.53 -54.27 37.47
C LYS A 654 -64.59 -53.94 35.97
N THR A 655 -64.59 -52.66 35.60
CA THR A 655 -64.62 -52.21 34.19
C THR A 655 -63.27 -51.77 33.65
N THR A 656 -62.21 -51.73 34.49
CA THR A 656 -60.90 -51.18 34.12
C THR A 656 -59.73 -52.16 34.24
N HIS A 657 -59.90 -53.28 34.94
CA HIS A 657 -58.86 -54.28 35.11
C HIS A 657 -59.01 -55.43 34.10
N LEU A 658 -57.88 -55.88 33.54
CA LEU A 658 -57.81 -57.13 32.78
C LEU A 658 -58.20 -58.27 33.72
N ILE A 659 -59.16 -59.08 33.29
CA ILE A 659 -59.53 -60.33 33.97
C ILE A 659 -59.01 -61.43 33.06
N GLU A 660 -57.99 -62.14 33.50
CA GLU A 660 -57.49 -63.28 32.76
C GLU A 660 -58.21 -64.55 33.20
N THR A 661 -58.36 -65.50 32.28
CA THR A 661 -59.21 -66.67 32.52
C THR A 661 -58.58 -67.97 32.05
N GLY A 662 -58.14 -68.77 33.01
CA GLY A 662 -57.71 -70.14 32.79
C GLY A 662 -58.86 -71.09 32.48
N THR A 663 -58.59 -72.17 31.74
CA THR A 663 -59.60 -73.19 31.41
C THR A 663 -59.17 -74.62 31.77
N VAL A 664 -60.11 -75.39 32.33
CA VAL A 664 -59.96 -76.81 32.66
C VAL A 664 -61.14 -77.61 32.13
N THR A 665 -60.89 -78.82 31.66
CA THR A 665 -61.94 -79.69 31.06
C THR A 665 -62.16 -80.96 31.88
N LEU A 666 -63.42 -81.25 32.21
CA LEU A 666 -63.82 -82.42 32.98
C LEU A 666 -64.81 -83.27 32.18
N SER A 667 -64.53 -84.55 32.00
CA SER A 667 -65.47 -85.52 31.42
C SER A 667 -65.99 -86.47 32.49
N ILE A 668 -67.29 -86.42 32.77
CA ILE A 668 -67.93 -87.21 33.81
C ILE A 668 -68.92 -88.16 33.16
N ARG A 669 -68.68 -89.47 33.26
CA ARG A 669 -69.60 -90.50 32.81
C ARG A 669 -70.42 -91.02 33.98
N VAL A 670 -71.74 -90.93 33.89
CA VAL A 670 -72.65 -91.54 34.87
C VAL A 670 -72.88 -93.01 34.49
N ILE A 671 -72.88 -93.91 35.47
CA ILE A 671 -73.12 -95.34 35.27
C ILE A 671 -74.34 -95.80 36.09
N PRO A 672 -75.22 -96.67 35.53
CA PRO A 672 -76.36 -97.21 36.26
C PRO A 672 -75.93 -98.14 37.40
N ASN A 673 -76.74 -98.24 38.46
CA ASN A 673 -76.44 -99.11 39.60
C ASN A 673 -76.38 -100.59 39.16
N PRO A 674 -75.41 -101.38 39.62
CA PRO A 674 -75.36 -102.82 39.33
C PRO A 674 -76.51 -103.55 40.04
N THR A 675 -77.33 -104.28 39.28
CA THR A 675 -78.42 -105.12 39.81
C THR A 675 -77.86 -106.48 40.26
N THR A 676 -78.25 -106.91 41.47
CA THR A 676 -78.01 -108.21 42.13
C THR A 676 -76.61 -108.50 42.69
N ALA A 677 -76.51 -108.34 44.02
CA ALA A 677 -75.50 -108.98 44.88
C ALA A 677 -76.00 -110.36 45.32
N ILE A 678 -75.31 -111.43 44.91
CA ILE A 678 -75.40 -112.75 45.55
C ILE A 678 -74.09 -112.98 46.29
N THR A 679 -74.20 -113.05 47.61
CA THR A 679 -73.12 -113.44 48.52
C THR A 679 -72.82 -114.93 48.36
N THR A 680 -71.65 -115.24 47.80
CA THR A 680 -70.92 -116.48 48.06
C THR A 680 -69.58 -116.14 48.65
N THR A 681 -69.40 -116.54 49.90
CA THR A 681 -68.13 -116.49 50.63
C THR A 681 -67.12 -117.41 49.95
N VAL A 682 -65.90 -116.90 49.76
CA VAL A 682 -64.58 -117.54 50.02
C VAL A 682 -63.54 -117.05 49.00
N SER A 683 -62.45 -116.51 49.55
CA SER A 683 -61.07 -116.51 49.03
C SER A 683 -60.73 -115.88 47.66
N SER A 684 -59.86 -114.86 47.77
CA SER A 684 -58.69 -114.57 46.91
C SER A 684 -58.87 -113.97 45.51
N LEU A 685 -57.77 -113.35 45.06
CA LEU A 685 -57.36 -112.95 43.69
C LEU A 685 -57.56 -111.46 43.36
N LYS A 686 -56.51 -110.72 42.99
CA LYS A 686 -55.76 -110.81 41.72
C LYS A 686 -56.74 -110.67 40.54
N PHE A 687 -56.86 -109.44 40.05
CA PHE A 687 -57.79 -109.06 38.99
C PHE A 687 -57.56 -109.87 37.70
N ILE A 688 -58.63 -110.49 37.20
CA ILE A 688 -58.76 -111.06 35.85
C ILE A 688 -59.59 -110.08 35.03
N PHE A 689 -59.05 -109.64 33.88
CA PHE A 689 -59.79 -108.88 32.87
C PHE A 689 -60.56 -109.85 31.97
N THR A 690 -61.84 -109.56 31.73
CA THR A 690 -62.65 -110.19 30.68
C THR A 690 -62.59 -109.30 29.44
N VAL A 691 -62.00 -109.80 28.36
CA VAL A 691 -61.95 -109.13 27.06
C VAL A 691 -63.20 -109.51 26.27
N VAL A 692 -64.02 -108.52 25.91
CA VAL A 692 -65.08 -108.66 24.90
C VAL A 692 -64.75 -107.70 23.77
N THR A 693 -64.37 -108.26 22.62
CA THR A 693 -64.07 -107.53 21.39
C THR A 693 -65.34 -107.30 20.58
N ARG A 694 -65.56 -106.06 20.14
CA ARG A 694 -66.44 -105.73 19.01
C ARG A 694 -65.63 -104.94 17.99
N ARG A 695 -65.49 -105.50 16.79
CA ARG A 695 -64.67 -104.97 15.69
C ARG A 695 -65.61 -104.25 14.72
N GLU A 696 -65.50 -102.93 14.62
CA GLU A 696 -66.13 -102.14 13.56
C GLU A 696 -65.02 -101.47 12.75
N ASN A 697 -64.98 -101.77 11.45
CA ASN A 697 -64.01 -101.20 10.51
C ASN A 697 -64.49 -99.80 10.12
N LEU A 698 -63.75 -98.75 10.50
CA LEU A 698 -63.94 -97.40 9.99
C LEU A 698 -62.80 -97.03 9.03
N TYR A 699 -63.15 -96.79 7.77
CA TYR A 699 -62.27 -96.17 6.78
C TYR A 699 -62.13 -94.68 7.08
N SER A 700 -60.90 -94.19 7.26
CA SER A 700 -60.60 -92.75 7.38
C SER A 700 -60.11 -92.22 6.04
N ALA A 701 -60.84 -91.27 5.47
CA ALA A 701 -60.51 -90.56 4.23
C ALA A 701 -59.83 -89.22 4.56
N SER A 702 -58.54 -89.23 4.90
CA SER A 702 -57.74 -88.00 5.01
C SER A 702 -56.24 -88.30 4.95
N ALA A 703 -55.73 -88.54 3.75
CA ALA A 703 -54.28 -88.64 3.50
C ALA A 703 -53.89 -87.98 2.18
N TRP A 704 -54.42 -86.78 1.91
CA TRP A 704 -54.06 -85.96 0.75
C TRP A 704 -54.03 -84.48 1.15
N TYR A 705 -53.09 -84.05 2.00
CA TYR A 705 -52.85 -82.60 2.16
C TYR A 705 -51.43 -82.20 2.58
N VAL A 706 -50.52 -83.14 2.82
CA VAL A 706 -49.15 -82.84 3.28
C VAL A 706 -48.12 -82.64 2.15
N PRO A 707 -48.18 -83.33 0.98
CA PRO A 707 -47.17 -83.13 -0.07
C PRO A 707 -47.38 -81.84 -0.90
N PHE A 708 -48.59 -81.28 -0.94
CA PHE A 708 -48.93 -80.17 -1.83
C PHE A 708 -48.56 -78.79 -1.24
N VAL A 709 -48.61 -78.63 0.09
CA VAL A 709 -48.28 -77.36 0.77
C VAL A 709 -46.77 -77.15 0.86
N VAL A 710 -46.00 -78.22 1.09
CA VAL A 710 -44.53 -78.16 1.22
C VAL A 710 -43.84 -77.85 -0.11
N THR A 711 -44.38 -78.35 -1.23
CA THR A 711 -43.81 -78.14 -2.56
C THR A 711 -44.10 -76.74 -3.10
N LEU A 712 -45.31 -76.21 -2.89
CA LEU A 712 -45.68 -74.86 -3.30
C LEU A 712 -44.95 -73.78 -2.47
N GLY A 713 -44.78 -74.01 -1.16
CA GLY A 713 -44.03 -73.10 -0.27
C GLY A 713 -42.55 -73.00 -0.64
N SER A 714 -41.94 -74.12 -1.04
CA SER A 714 -40.52 -74.17 -1.44
C SER A 714 -40.25 -73.42 -2.76
N LEU A 715 -41.18 -73.48 -3.72
CA LEU A 715 -41.09 -72.76 -5.00
C LEU A 715 -41.23 -71.23 -4.83
N LEU A 716 -42.10 -70.79 -3.93
CA LEU A 716 -42.27 -69.36 -3.61
C LEU A 716 -41.03 -68.76 -2.91
N LEU A 717 -40.39 -69.53 -2.03
CA LEU A 717 -39.18 -69.10 -1.32
C LEU A 717 -37.99 -68.90 -2.28
N LEU A 718 -37.80 -69.82 -3.23
CA LEU A 718 -36.76 -69.71 -4.27
C LEU A 718 -36.99 -68.52 -5.20
N GLY A 719 -38.24 -68.23 -5.56
CA GLY A 719 -38.61 -67.05 -6.35
C GLY A 719 -38.29 -65.72 -5.63
N LEU A 720 -38.59 -65.64 -4.33
CA LEU A 720 -38.29 -64.47 -3.50
C LEU A 720 -36.79 -64.23 -3.30
N LEU A 721 -36.00 -65.29 -3.14
CA LEU A 721 -34.54 -65.22 -3.05
C LEU A 721 -33.90 -64.76 -4.36
N GLY A 722 -34.38 -65.24 -5.51
CA GLY A 722 -33.96 -64.75 -6.83
C GLY A 722 -34.26 -63.27 -7.05
N LEU A 723 -35.42 -62.79 -6.58
CA LEU A 723 -35.81 -61.38 -6.68
C LEU A 723 -34.91 -60.47 -5.82
N ARG A 724 -34.52 -60.91 -4.62
CA ARG A 724 -33.58 -60.17 -3.76
C ARG A 724 -32.16 -60.14 -4.35
N GLY A 725 -31.70 -61.24 -4.97
CA GLY A 725 -30.43 -61.28 -5.69
C GLY A 725 -30.38 -60.29 -6.87
N CYS A 726 -31.44 -60.23 -7.67
CA CYS A 726 -31.54 -59.26 -8.77
C CYS A 726 -31.52 -57.79 -8.29
N ARG A 727 -32.16 -57.49 -7.15
CA ARG A 727 -32.11 -56.14 -6.54
C ARG A 727 -30.74 -55.79 -5.97
N LEU A 728 -30.01 -56.76 -5.43
CA LEU A 728 -28.65 -56.57 -4.94
C LEU A 728 -27.67 -56.25 -6.10
N VAL A 729 -27.79 -56.96 -7.22
CA VAL A 729 -26.94 -56.73 -8.42
C VAL A 729 -27.21 -55.37 -9.07
N THR A 730 -28.46 -54.89 -9.04
CA THR A 730 -28.81 -53.55 -9.55
C THR A 730 -28.35 -52.43 -8.60
N TRP A 731 -28.32 -52.68 -7.29
CA TRP A 731 -27.76 -51.74 -6.30
C TRP A 731 -26.23 -51.63 -6.38
N VAL A 732 -25.51 -52.76 -6.56
CA VAL A 732 -24.04 -52.74 -6.71
C VAL A 732 -23.60 -52.01 -7.99
N ARG A 733 -24.39 -52.07 -9.07
CA ARG A 733 -24.13 -51.29 -10.30
C ARG A 733 -24.41 -49.79 -10.18
N THR A 734 -25.17 -49.35 -9.18
CA THR A 734 -25.51 -47.93 -8.98
C THR A 734 -24.61 -47.24 -7.95
N CYS A 735 -23.99 -47.97 -7.03
CA CYS A 735 -23.09 -47.40 -6.01
C CYS A 735 -21.60 -47.33 -6.40
N CYS A 736 -21.14 -48.04 -7.44
CA CYS A 736 -19.74 -48.04 -7.88
C CYS A 736 -19.60 -47.96 -9.41
N PRO A 737 -19.22 -46.81 -10.01
CA PRO A 737 -18.87 -46.73 -11.42
C PRO A 737 -17.45 -47.26 -11.66
N PRO A 738 -17.18 -48.02 -12.74
CA PRO A 738 -15.83 -48.43 -13.09
C PRO A 738 -15.01 -47.28 -13.68
N ALA A 739 -13.75 -47.18 -13.25
CA ALA A 739 -12.79 -46.16 -13.65
C ALA A 739 -12.46 -46.18 -15.16
N GLY A 740 -12.39 -44.99 -15.77
CA GLY A 740 -12.06 -44.79 -17.18
C GLY A 740 -10.60 -45.13 -17.50
N LYS A 741 -10.40 -45.77 -18.67
CA LYS A 741 -9.10 -45.87 -19.34
C LYS A 741 -9.13 -45.14 -20.66
N ALA A 742 -8.02 -44.46 -20.92
CA ALA A 742 -7.79 -43.47 -21.96
C ALA A 742 -7.73 -44.02 -23.40
N HIS A 743 -8.02 -43.10 -24.33
CA HIS A 743 -7.60 -43.01 -25.73
C HIS A 743 -6.96 -44.22 -26.42
N ARG A 744 -7.59 -44.67 -27.52
CA ARG A 744 -7.00 -44.82 -28.86
C ARG A 744 -8.09 -45.08 -29.92
N THR A 745 -8.08 -44.29 -30.99
CA THR A 745 -8.88 -44.41 -32.23
C THR A 745 -8.06 -45.12 -33.34
N PRO A 746 -8.58 -45.37 -34.56
CA PRO A 746 -9.63 -46.32 -34.96
C PRO A 746 -9.20 -47.17 -36.21
N LEU A 747 -10.13 -47.95 -36.82
CA LEU A 747 -10.22 -48.45 -38.23
C LEU A 747 -10.56 -49.96 -38.30
N ILE A 748 -11.81 -50.35 -38.65
CA ILE A 748 -12.39 -50.60 -40.00
C ILE A 748 -11.87 -51.90 -40.68
N ASN A 749 -12.69 -52.97 -40.74
CA ASN A 749 -13.26 -53.59 -41.96
C ASN A 749 -13.96 -54.96 -41.70
N ALA A 750 -15.01 -55.20 -42.50
CA ALA A 750 -16.02 -56.28 -42.47
C ALA A 750 -15.57 -57.58 -43.22
N PRO A 751 -16.43 -58.51 -43.76
CA PRO A 751 -17.84 -58.93 -43.50
C PRO A 751 -18.10 -60.50 -43.57
N GLU A 752 -19.40 -60.90 -43.62
CA GLU A 752 -20.02 -62.16 -44.17
C GLU A 752 -20.20 -63.40 -43.24
N LYS A 753 -21.25 -64.25 -43.30
CA LYS A 753 -22.55 -64.36 -44.03
C LYS A 753 -23.47 -65.43 -43.35
N LYS A 754 -24.79 -65.19 -43.46
CA LYS A 754 -26.04 -66.03 -43.44
C LYS A 754 -25.97 -67.57 -43.20
N LYS A 755 -26.68 -68.13 -42.18
CA LYS A 755 -28.02 -68.84 -42.13
C LYS A 755 -28.11 -70.20 -42.87
N PRO A 756 -28.88 -71.26 -42.47
CA PRO A 756 -30.27 -71.22 -41.92
C PRO A 756 -30.71 -72.38 -40.94
N LYS A 757 -32.03 -72.44 -40.68
CA LYS A 757 -32.83 -73.39 -39.86
C LYS A 757 -33.00 -74.81 -40.46
N LYS A 758 -33.24 -75.83 -39.61
CA LYS A 758 -34.50 -76.62 -39.39
C LYS A 758 -34.33 -78.16 -39.19
N ASP A 759 -34.95 -78.64 -38.10
CA ASP A 759 -35.82 -79.84 -37.90
C ASP A 759 -35.37 -81.31 -38.13
N VAL A 760 -35.44 -82.08 -37.00
CA VAL A 760 -36.04 -83.43 -36.69
C VAL A 760 -35.67 -84.62 -37.60
N VAL A 761 -35.31 -85.85 -37.16
CA VAL A 761 -36.04 -86.98 -36.49
C VAL A 761 -34.96 -88.09 -36.26
N VAL A 762 -34.97 -88.98 -35.26
CA VAL A 762 -35.44 -90.39 -35.34
C VAL A 762 -35.05 -91.17 -34.06
N THR A 763 -35.97 -92.08 -33.76
CA THR A 763 -36.22 -93.11 -32.73
C THR A 763 -35.13 -94.01 -32.15
N MET A 764 -35.36 -94.33 -30.86
CA MET A 764 -35.26 -95.61 -30.11
C MET A 764 -34.33 -96.73 -30.58
N THR A 765 -33.49 -97.22 -29.65
CA THR A 765 -33.36 -98.68 -29.39
C THR A 765 -33.07 -98.98 -27.91
N LYS A 766 -33.54 -100.16 -27.51
CA LYS A 766 -33.78 -100.72 -26.17
C LYS A 766 -32.76 -101.85 -25.92
N LEU A 767 -32.23 -101.97 -24.69
CA LEU A 767 -32.21 -103.19 -23.84
C LEU A 767 -31.07 -103.20 -22.79
N ASN A 768 -31.51 -103.43 -21.55
CA ASN A 768 -31.02 -104.31 -20.49
C ASN A 768 -29.60 -104.23 -19.90
N THR A 769 -29.65 -103.97 -18.57
CA THR A 769 -28.97 -104.65 -17.45
C THR A 769 -27.45 -104.55 -17.35
N ILE A 770 -26.96 -103.97 -16.25
CA ILE A 770 -26.35 -104.66 -15.11
C ILE A 770 -25.92 -103.62 -14.05
N PHE A 771 -26.04 -104.05 -12.79
CA PHE A 771 -25.57 -103.42 -11.55
C PHE A 771 -24.08 -103.05 -11.58
N ASP A 772 -23.72 -101.98 -10.88
CA ASP A 772 -22.76 -101.92 -9.75
C ASP A 772 -21.87 -100.67 -9.77
N GLY A 773 -21.52 -100.19 -8.57
CA GLY A 773 -20.29 -99.43 -8.33
C GLY A 773 -20.35 -97.89 -8.36
N GLU A 774 -20.45 -97.31 -7.16
CA GLU A 774 -19.59 -96.25 -6.59
C GLU A 774 -19.02 -95.13 -7.50
N ALA A 775 -19.29 -93.87 -7.13
CA ALA A 775 -18.32 -92.98 -6.45
C ALA A 775 -18.53 -91.47 -6.75
N ARG A 776 -18.71 -90.71 -5.66
CA ARG A 776 -18.16 -89.38 -5.32
C ARG A 776 -18.15 -88.23 -6.36
N ASP A 777 -18.97 -87.22 -6.03
CA ASP A 777 -18.63 -85.84 -5.58
C ASP A 777 -17.69 -84.96 -6.43
N PRO A 778 -17.93 -83.64 -6.45
CA PRO A 778 -17.53 -82.79 -5.30
C PRO A 778 -18.55 -81.76 -4.79
#